data_AF-A0A955YR68-F1
#
_entry.id   AF-A0A955YR68-F1
#
_cell.length_a   1.000
_cell.length_b   1.000
_cell.length_c   1.000
_cell.angle_alpha   90.00
_cell.angle_beta   90.00
_cell.angle_gamma   90.00
#
_symmetry.space_group_name_H-M   'P 1'
#
loop_
_entity.id
_entity.type
_entity.pdbx_description
1 polymer ?
#
loop_
_entity_poly.entity_id
_entity_poly.type
_entity_poly.pdbx_seq_one_letter_code
_entity_poly.pdbx_strand_id
1 'polypeptide(L)'
;GRAEEEEDPQVRARLLADVAVTYEEKLGSAEHALVAWAQALADAPEDREYIRAVERIATTPDAWNEVLGTLNEAAEEAGDSPAAIPLYLLLGRWYAAQVHRADLALACFAHVLSFDPGNEVAFSSMEDLYRKAQSWQELVALFERRAEGVSSPAAGRDARSAAAEILLQHFSDRPRAEAILQAVLSEDPAHPLAVRLMESLFVADSRWQEVASLLARRAENEGGEGKAATLVRLGEIFEDSLDDLPSAEAQYAAAIEADPDNYDALKGLERIHARTENYKGLLSVLERGLALAPTPRQRIATLERIGSLWEEEFVDREKAISAFASILDIEPGHGAALAALARLQRALQQYDALAATLERHARSVDDPGQKSDLLLRLAETLAVEMGKPRDAIAVCERVLALDGGNSAALELMARLQTSSGDANAAVDVIDRLAEAEKDPNKRAEQFVRAGRLFEERKDHEGAITRFKRALDAVPNHRAASAALRELYSKLGDPRGAADLLIREIEAAEGDLEKAKLQARLGRLYRDDLRDEARAREAFDAALLLDPTCADASRGLGDMAFDAGDFARAARHYEPLLGIASSLDPAEGLAVCLRTGEAFRRDKDYGKAERAYLHAKAIAPKEPAVLWGLADVALAAESWDEALLHYGELERSLPKGATDEERGQVRLRLGQALHGSGDLDGAAKALAEAGATVVLGTWPPAMSIFETLLRRGKMDDARRMADGSLLEFEKVYPLDAEYDRMENVPEEVRTHRRYADRGDFTIGGLADALKADFGDSCLDIVIHALANGSEVKNPLLETSRKGYLSAVGASAYSNVSLIQHMGPLMREGGACLSLTYLAAERAVPGYGGGMSSAKAALESDTRILAFEAGRKWGIRVNTISAGPLASRAASAIGFIGQMIEYYRQNTPIPEALTAWEVGTTAAFLCSALGSGITGATIHVDKGYHAMAIPADVESILGKVTATE
;
A
#
# COMPACT_ATOMS: atom_id res chain seq x y z
N GLY A 1 83.55 -56.52 40.64
CA GLY A 1 84.81 -55.84 40.29
C GLY A 1 84.81 -54.42 40.81
N ARG A 2 85.38 -53.45 40.09
CA ARG A 2 85.49 -52.04 40.57
C ARG A 2 84.16 -51.38 40.94
N ALA A 3 83.04 -51.76 40.32
CA ALA A 3 81.71 -51.26 40.70
C ALA A 3 81.18 -51.85 42.02
N GLU A 4 81.61 -53.05 42.42
CA GLU A 4 81.18 -53.69 43.69
C GLU A 4 81.93 -53.13 44.91
N GLU A 5 83.08 -52.49 44.69
CA GLU A 5 83.92 -51.86 45.72
C GLU A 5 83.71 -50.34 45.82
N GLU A 6 82.81 -49.77 45.00
CA GLU A 6 82.56 -48.32 44.95
C GLU A 6 81.39 -47.93 45.85
N GLU A 7 81.66 -47.07 46.83
CA GLU A 7 80.67 -46.62 47.82
C GLU A 7 79.83 -45.43 47.32
N ASP A 8 80.35 -44.61 46.39
CA ASP A 8 79.62 -43.49 45.79
C ASP A 8 78.64 -43.99 44.69
N PRO A 9 77.30 -43.86 44.87
CA PRO A 9 76.33 -44.34 43.89
C PRO A 9 76.48 -43.68 42.51
N GLN A 10 76.90 -42.42 42.43
CA GLN A 10 77.06 -41.74 41.13
C GLN A 10 78.28 -42.26 40.36
N VAL A 11 79.32 -42.69 41.07
CA VAL A 11 80.50 -43.30 40.46
C VAL A 11 80.21 -44.77 40.12
N ARG A 12 79.52 -45.48 41.01
CA ARG A 12 79.08 -46.87 40.78
C ARG A 12 78.14 -46.98 39.59
N ALA A 13 77.14 -46.09 39.46
CA ALA A 13 76.24 -46.03 38.33
C ALA A 13 76.99 -45.87 36.99
N ARG A 14 78.00 -44.99 36.93
CA ARG A 14 78.84 -44.82 35.72
C ARG A 14 79.68 -46.06 35.41
N LEU A 15 80.24 -46.72 36.42
CA LEU A 15 80.98 -47.96 36.23
C LEU A 15 80.08 -49.12 35.78
N LEU A 16 78.84 -49.17 36.25
CA LEU A 16 77.81 -50.12 35.82
C LEU A 16 77.33 -49.82 34.39
N ALA A 17 77.19 -48.55 34.01
CA ALA A 17 76.92 -48.12 32.64
C ALA A 17 78.05 -48.52 31.67
N ASP A 18 79.32 -48.31 32.02
CA ASP A 18 80.49 -48.77 31.22
C ASP A 18 80.50 -50.30 31.04
N VAL A 19 80.07 -51.05 32.08
CA VAL A 19 79.90 -52.51 32.04
C VAL A 19 78.73 -52.89 31.13
N ALA A 20 77.61 -52.17 31.20
CA ALA A 20 76.43 -52.40 30.37
C ALA A 20 76.72 -52.16 28.87
N VAL A 21 77.34 -51.02 28.53
CA VAL A 21 77.84 -50.73 27.17
C VAL A 21 78.81 -51.81 26.69
N THR A 22 79.67 -52.33 27.58
CA THR A 22 80.60 -53.42 27.24
C THR A 22 79.88 -54.75 26.96
N TYR A 23 78.86 -55.11 27.75
CA TYR A 23 78.03 -56.28 27.46
C TYR A 23 77.23 -56.13 26.18
N GLU A 24 76.75 -54.92 25.89
CA GLU A 24 75.93 -54.61 24.73
C GLU A 24 76.75 -54.59 23.43
N GLU A 25 77.77 -53.71 23.33
CA GLU A 25 78.50 -53.47 22.10
C GLU A 25 79.57 -54.53 21.81
N LYS A 26 80.24 -55.06 22.85
CA LYS A 26 81.45 -55.89 22.68
C LYS A 26 81.21 -57.37 22.91
N LEU A 27 80.20 -57.73 23.71
CA LEU A 27 79.87 -59.12 24.04
C LEU A 27 78.52 -59.57 23.46
N GLY A 28 77.69 -58.67 22.95
CA GLY A 28 76.41 -58.98 22.29
C GLY A 28 75.36 -59.61 23.20
N SER A 29 75.49 -59.46 24.52
CA SER A 29 74.61 -60.10 25.50
C SER A 29 73.63 -59.08 26.07
N ALA A 30 72.46 -58.98 25.44
CA ALA A 30 71.37 -58.09 25.86
C ALA A 30 70.91 -58.32 27.31
N GLU A 31 70.85 -59.56 27.79
CA GLU A 31 70.44 -59.95 29.15
C GLU A 31 71.41 -59.35 30.20
N HIS A 32 72.70 -59.69 30.13
CA HIS A 32 73.73 -59.11 31.02
C HIS A 32 73.88 -57.58 30.88
N ALA A 33 73.68 -57.02 29.68
CA ALA A 33 73.64 -55.57 29.49
C ALA A 33 72.43 -54.96 30.20
N LEU A 34 71.26 -55.60 30.17
CA LEU A 34 70.04 -55.13 30.82
C LEU A 34 70.17 -55.13 32.34
N VAL A 35 70.74 -56.20 32.93
CA VAL A 35 71.03 -56.25 34.37
C VAL A 35 71.96 -55.10 34.78
N ALA A 36 73.05 -54.89 34.03
CA ALA A 36 73.99 -53.81 34.33
C ALA A 36 73.38 -52.41 34.14
N TRP A 37 72.52 -52.21 33.12
CA TRP A 37 71.76 -50.96 32.94
C TRP A 37 70.71 -50.75 34.04
N ALA A 38 70.03 -51.81 34.49
CA ALA A 38 69.06 -51.75 35.59
C ALA A 38 69.73 -51.41 36.93
N GLN A 39 70.91 -51.98 37.20
CA GLN A 39 71.73 -51.65 38.37
C GLN A 39 72.28 -50.21 38.28
N ALA A 40 72.75 -49.77 37.11
CA ALA A 40 73.18 -48.38 36.90
C ALA A 40 72.03 -47.39 37.14
N LEU A 41 70.82 -47.75 36.72
CA LEU A 41 69.61 -46.96 36.94
C LEU A 41 69.10 -47.04 38.38
N ALA A 42 69.34 -48.13 39.11
CA ALA A 42 69.06 -48.21 40.54
C ALA A 42 69.85 -47.18 41.35
N ASP A 43 71.14 -47.00 41.01
CA ASP A 43 72.03 -46.02 41.64
C ASP A 43 71.82 -44.57 41.13
N ALA A 44 71.36 -44.39 39.89
CA ALA A 44 71.13 -43.09 39.26
C ALA A 44 69.76 -43.02 38.54
N PRO A 45 68.63 -43.07 39.27
CA PRO A 45 67.29 -43.25 38.69
C PRO A 45 66.75 -42.08 37.87
N GLU A 46 67.39 -40.91 37.90
CA GLU A 46 66.99 -39.75 37.08
C GLU A 46 67.75 -39.67 35.74
N ASP A 47 68.73 -40.55 35.50
CA ASP A 47 69.56 -40.47 34.30
C ASP A 47 68.80 -40.92 33.04
N ARG A 48 68.57 -39.95 32.15
CA ARG A 48 67.82 -40.12 30.90
C ARG A 48 68.52 -41.02 29.88
N GLU A 49 69.84 -41.18 29.97
CA GLU A 49 70.58 -42.11 29.11
C GLU A 49 70.27 -43.55 29.56
N TYR A 50 70.29 -43.81 30.86
CA TYR A 50 70.07 -45.14 31.44
C TYR A 50 68.62 -45.58 31.25
N ILE A 51 67.64 -44.67 31.48
CA ILE A 51 66.21 -44.89 31.18
C ILE A 51 66.01 -45.31 29.72
N ARG A 52 66.68 -44.63 28.76
CA ARG A 52 66.57 -44.94 27.32
C ARG A 52 67.26 -46.24 26.94
N ALA A 53 68.37 -46.59 27.59
CA ALA A 53 69.05 -47.85 27.36
C ALA A 53 68.17 -49.03 27.82
N VAL A 54 67.59 -48.93 29.01
CA VAL A 54 66.62 -49.92 29.53
C VAL A 54 65.38 -50.03 28.63
N GLU A 55 64.72 -48.91 28.29
CA GLU A 55 63.53 -48.89 27.40
C GLU A 55 63.78 -49.46 25.99
N ARG A 56 65.05 -49.52 25.56
CA ARG A 56 65.46 -50.05 24.25
C ARG A 56 65.82 -51.54 24.28
N ILE A 57 66.28 -52.04 25.42
CA ILE A 57 66.76 -53.43 25.58
C ILE A 57 65.69 -54.33 26.20
N ALA A 58 64.90 -53.81 27.15
CA ALA A 58 63.76 -54.54 27.71
C ALA A 58 62.61 -54.61 26.69
N THR A 59 62.56 -55.69 25.92
CA THR A 59 61.55 -55.91 24.87
C THR A 59 60.58 -57.06 25.16
N THR A 60 60.79 -57.83 26.23
CA THR A 60 59.92 -58.95 26.65
C THR A 60 59.39 -58.74 28.06
N PRO A 61 58.26 -59.37 28.44
CA PRO A 61 57.74 -59.28 29.81
C PRO A 61 58.74 -59.75 30.87
N ASP A 62 59.50 -60.81 30.58
CA ASP A 62 60.51 -61.35 31.51
C ASP A 62 61.68 -60.37 31.73
N ALA A 63 62.15 -59.73 30.65
CA ALA A 63 63.16 -58.67 30.72
C ALA A 63 62.66 -57.44 31.51
N TRP A 64 61.39 -57.07 31.35
CA TRP A 64 60.78 -56.02 32.18
C TRP A 64 60.64 -56.46 33.65
N ASN A 65 60.28 -57.71 33.93
CA ASN A 65 60.21 -58.22 35.30
C ASN A 65 61.59 -58.22 35.99
N GLU A 66 62.67 -58.50 35.27
CA GLU A 66 64.06 -58.45 35.78
C GLU A 66 64.50 -57.01 36.13
N VAL A 67 64.23 -56.05 35.24
CA VAL A 67 64.47 -54.62 35.47
C VAL A 67 63.64 -54.12 36.66
N LEU A 68 62.34 -54.42 36.69
CA LEU A 68 61.43 -53.97 37.73
C LEU A 68 61.72 -54.64 39.08
N GLY A 69 62.18 -55.90 39.08
CA GLY A 69 62.71 -56.57 40.26
C GLY A 69 63.92 -55.85 40.83
N THR A 70 64.93 -55.58 39.99
CA THR A 70 66.15 -54.85 40.37
C THR A 70 65.84 -53.46 40.96
N LEU A 71 64.94 -52.70 40.31
CA LEU A 71 64.55 -51.37 40.79
C LEU A 71 63.64 -51.43 42.03
N ASN A 72 62.85 -52.50 42.22
CA ASN A 72 62.02 -52.68 43.40
C ASN A 72 62.87 -53.09 44.61
N GLU A 73 63.85 -53.99 44.45
CA GLU A 73 64.84 -54.30 45.48
C GLU A 73 65.60 -53.03 45.90
N ALA A 74 66.08 -52.23 44.95
CA ALA A 74 66.73 -50.95 45.25
C ALA A 74 65.79 -49.93 45.94
N ALA A 75 64.50 -49.91 45.59
CA ALA A 75 63.51 -49.05 46.25
C ALA A 75 63.20 -49.52 47.69
N GLU A 76 63.15 -50.82 47.93
CA GLU A 76 62.99 -51.42 49.26
C GLU A 76 64.24 -51.21 50.14
N GLU A 77 65.45 -51.32 49.58
CA GLU A 77 66.71 -51.02 50.27
C GLU A 77 66.85 -49.52 50.61
N ALA A 78 66.43 -48.64 49.71
CA ALA A 78 66.33 -47.21 49.97
C ALA A 78 65.26 -46.88 51.03
N GLY A 79 64.29 -47.78 51.24
CA GLY A 79 63.23 -47.69 52.24
C GLY A 79 62.39 -46.41 52.14
N ASP A 80 61.89 -45.95 53.28
CA ASP A 80 61.07 -44.74 53.43
C ASP A 80 61.91 -43.43 53.32
N SER A 81 62.82 -43.36 52.34
CA SER A 81 63.70 -42.21 52.11
C SER A 81 63.38 -41.48 50.79
N PRO A 82 63.71 -40.18 50.67
CA PRO A 82 63.53 -39.44 49.42
C PRO A 82 64.27 -40.04 48.21
N ALA A 83 65.29 -40.87 48.43
CA ALA A 83 66.02 -41.57 47.37
C ALA A 83 65.17 -42.66 46.68
N ALA A 84 64.15 -43.20 47.35
CA ALA A 84 63.24 -44.17 46.76
C ALA A 84 62.20 -43.53 45.82
N ILE A 85 61.96 -42.21 45.89
CA ILE A 85 60.90 -41.54 45.11
C ILE A 85 61.14 -41.68 43.58
N PRO A 86 62.33 -41.37 43.01
CA PRO A 86 62.57 -41.56 41.58
C PRO A 86 62.42 -43.02 41.13
N LEU A 87 62.80 -43.98 41.98
CA LEU A 87 62.66 -45.42 41.72
C LEU A 87 61.18 -45.82 41.64
N TYR A 88 60.36 -45.47 42.63
CA TYR A 88 58.92 -45.76 42.59
C TYR A 88 58.18 -45.02 41.46
N LEU A 89 58.63 -43.84 41.05
CA LEU A 89 58.09 -43.14 39.88
C LEU A 89 58.41 -43.88 38.56
N LEU A 90 59.63 -44.40 38.40
CA LEU A 90 59.99 -45.25 37.25
C LEU A 90 59.24 -46.57 37.26
N LEU A 91 59.21 -47.28 38.39
CA LEU A 91 58.45 -48.51 38.59
C LEU A 91 56.98 -48.28 38.22
N GLY A 92 56.33 -47.26 38.77
CA GLY A 92 54.94 -46.94 38.46
C GLY A 92 54.71 -46.66 36.97
N ARG A 93 55.59 -45.86 36.35
CA ARG A 93 55.52 -45.54 34.91
C ARG A 93 55.64 -46.79 34.04
N TRP A 94 56.54 -47.71 34.35
CA TRP A 94 56.78 -48.91 33.55
C TRP A 94 55.82 -50.07 33.86
N TYR A 95 55.36 -50.24 35.10
CA TYR A 95 54.24 -51.12 35.42
C TYR A 95 52.98 -50.72 34.64
N ALA A 96 52.70 -49.42 34.51
CA ALA A 96 51.58 -48.92 33.71
C ALA A 96 51.80 -49.07 32.19
N ALA A 97 52.95 -48.61 31.68
CA ALA A 97 53.18 -48.46 30.25
C ALA A 97 53.67 -49.74 29.54
N GLN A 98 54.48 -50.56 30.20
CA GLN A 98 55.20 -51.67 29.57
C GLN A 98 54.67 -53.04 30.00
N VAL A 99 54.30 -53.20 31.28
CA VAL A 99 53.76 -54.46 31.82
C VAL A 99 52.22 -54.43 31.92
N HIS A 100 51.60 -53.27 31.70
CA HIS A 100 50.15 -53.04 31.76
C HIS A 100 49.48 -53.47 33.08
N ARG A 101 50.26 -53.53 34.16
CA ARG A 101 49.81 -53.82 35.54
C ARG A 101 49.48 -52.51 36.25
N ALA A 102 48.32 -51.96 35.90
CA ALA A 102 47.80 -50.74 36.51
C ALA A 102 47.66 -50.86 38.04
N ASP A 103 47.38 -52.06 38.57
CA ASP A 103 47.33 -52.34 40.00
C ASP A 103 48.69 -52.15 40.70
N LEU A 104 49.77 -52.65 40.10
CA LEU A 104 51.14 -52.46 40.62
C LEU A 104 51.62 -51.01 40.42
N ALA A 105 51.24 -50.39 39.29
CA ALA A 105 51.54 -48.98 39.04
C ALA A 105 50.88 -48.06 40.06
N LEU A 106 49.58 -48.25 40.31
CA LEU A 106 48.83 -47.54 41.35
C LEU A 106 49.41 -47.79 42.74
N ALA A 107 49.90 -49.00 43.04
CA ALA A 107 50.60 -49.29 44.29
C ALA A 107 51.89 -48.48 44.43
N CYS A 108 52.74 -48.44 43.40
CA CYS A 108 53.98 -47.65 43.39
C CYS A 108 53.70 -46.15 43.55
N PHE A 109 52.76 -45.60 42.79
CA PHE A 109 52.40 -44.19 42.90
C PHE A 109 51.70 -43.85 44.22
N ALA A 110 50.86 -44.74 44.77
CA ALA A 110 50.28 -44.58 46.09
C ALA A 110 51.34 -44.64 47.20
N HIS A 111 52.40 -45.43 47.02
CA HIS A 111 53.58 -45.44 47.89
C HIS A 111 54.26 -44.07 47.86
N VAL A 112 54.57 -43.53 46.67
CA VAL A 112 55.13 -42.16 46.54
C VAL A 112 54.25 -41.14 47.24
N LEU A 113 52.92 -41.15 47.02
CA LEU A 113 51.99 -40.23 47.65
C LEU A 113 51.80 -40.43 49.16
N SER A 114 52.27 -41.51 49.77
CA SER A 114 52.31 -41.65 51.24
C SER A 114 53.50 -40.96 51.90
N PHE A 115 54.60 -40.71 51.17
CA PHE A 115 55.78 -39.98 51.67
C PHE A 115 55.84 -38.54 51.17
N ASP A 116 55.49 -38.34 49.90
CA ASP A 116 55.35 -37.04 49.25
C ASP A 116 53.94 -36.92 48.66
N PRO A 117 52.93 -36.54 49.47
CA PRO A 117 51.57 -36.29 48.98
C PRO A 117 51.48 -35.17 47.94
N GLY A 118 52.52 -34.32 47.84
CA GLY A 118 52.66 -33.26 46.84
C GLY A 118 53.25 -33.72 45.51
N ASN A 119 53.54 -35.01 45.34
CA ASN A 119 54.22 -35.51 44.15
C ASN A 119 53.32 -35.46 42.91
N GLU A 120 53.51 -34.43 42.08
CA GLU A 120 52.70 -34.21 40.89
C GLU A 120 52.79 -35.36 39.88
N VAL A 121 53.96 -35.99 39.73
CA VAL A 121 54.16 -37.08 38.76
C VAL A 121 53.39 -38.34 39.17
N ALA A 122 53.45 -38.70 40.45
CA ALA A 122 52.66 -39.82 40.98
C ALA A 122 51.17 -39.53 40.87
N PHE A 123 50.73 -38.33 41.29
CA PHE A 123 49.32 -37.97 41.27
C PHE A 123 48.75 -37.94 39.84
N SER A 124 49.39 -37.22 38.91
CA SER A 124 48.90 -37.13 37.52
C SER A 124 48.85 -38.49 36.86
N SER A 125 49.81 -39.39 37.18
CA SER A 125 49.81 -40.76 36.68
C SER A 125 48.67 -41.62 37.24
N MET A 126 48.34 -41.48 38.53
CA MET A 126 47.17 -42.15 39.12
C MET A 126 45.84 -41.58 38.60
N GLU A 127 45.74 -40.27 38.43
CA GLU A 127 44.58 -39.61 37.82
C GLU A 127 44.34 -40.15 36.40
N ASP A 128 45.39 -40.18 35.56
CA ASP A 128 45.35 -40.72 34.21
C ASP A 128 44.88 -42.18 34.18
N LEU A 129 45.38 -43.00 35.12
CA LEU A 129 44.99 -44.41 35.23
C LEU A 129 43.53 -44.58 35.63
N TYR A 130 43.06 -43.86 36.65
CA TYR A 130 41.66 -43.95 37.07
C TYR A 130 40.69 -43.35 36.04
N ARG A 131 41.05 -42.26 35.35
CA ARG A 131 40.27 -41.71 34.22
C ARG A 131 40.18 -42.72 33.06
N LYS A 132 41.29 -43.37 32.68
CA LYS A 132 41.31 -44.42 31.64
C LYS A 132 40.49 -45.66 32.04
N ALA A 133 40.52 -46.04 33.32
CA ALA A 133 39.73 -47.14 33.85
C ALA A 133 38.25 -46.80 34.09
N GLN A 134 37.85 -45.52 33.98
CA GLN A 134 36.54 -45.00 34.40
C GLN A 134 36.22 -45.29 35.89
N SER A 135 37.27 -45.40 36.70
CA SER A 135 37.22 -45.63 38.15
C SER A 135 36.94 -44.31 38.88
N TRP A 136 35.76 -43.74 38.64
CA TRP A 136 35.39 -42.41 39.11
C TRP A 136 35.31 -42.30 40.64
N GLN A 137 34.98 -43.39 41.33
CA GLN A 137 34.86 -43.42 42.78
C GLN A 137 36.26 -43.42 43.45
N GLU A 138 37.19 -44.18 42.88
CA GLU A 138 38.60 -44.19 43.27
C GLU A 138 39.29 -42.88 42.91
N LEU A 139 38.90 -42.24 41.79
CA LEU A 139 39.40 -40.91 41.42
C LEU A 139 38.92 -39.82 42.38
N VAL A 140 37.64 -39.84 42.79
CA VAL A 140 37.13 -38.96 43.86
C VAL A 140 37.92 -39.19 45.15
N ALA A 141 38.14 -40.44 45.57
CA ALA A 141 38.93 -40.76 46.75
C ALA A 141 40.41 -40.34 46.64
N LEU A 142 41.00 -40.38 45.44
CA LEU A 142 42.36 -39.89 45.17
C LEU A 142 42.44 -38.36 45.34
N PHE A 143 41.47 -37.63 44.80
CA PHE A 143 41.36 -36.18 44.98
C PHE A 143 41.06 -35.80 46.44
N GLU A 144 40.17 -36.51 47.14
CA GLU A 144 39.90 -36.32 48.57
C GLU A 144 41.19 -36.54 49.40
N ARG A 145 41.94 -37.63 49.15
CA ARG A 145 43.23 -37.89 49.82
C ARG A 145 44.30 -36.85 49.52
N ARG A 146 44.40 -36.37 48.26
CA ARG A 146 45.31 -35.26 47.91
C ARG A 146 44.93 -33.99 48.67
N ALA A 147 43.63 -33.73 48.87
CA ALA A 147 43.15 -32.58 49.61
C ALA A 147 43.40 -32.60 51.13
N GLU A 148 43.71 -33.77 51.68
CA GLU A 148 44.14 -33.95 53.07
C GLU A 148 45.67 -33.99 53.22
N GLY A 149 46.37 -34.59 52.24
CA GLY A 149 47.82 -34.80 52.32
C GLY A 149 48.69 -33.63 51.85
N VAL A 150 48.24 -32.81 50.91
CA VAL A 150 49.07 -31.74 50.34
C VAL A 150 49.20 -30.57 51.32
N SER A 151 50.44 -30.18 51.60
CA SER A 151 50.77 -29.09 52.54
C SER A 151 50.33 -27.69 52.09
N SER A 152 49.91 -27.55 50.83
CA SER A 152 49.35 -26.31 50.25
C SER A 152 47.82 -26.33 50.33
N PRO A 153 47.19 -25.44 51.12
CA PRO A 153 45.73 -25.33 51.17
C PRO A 153 45.10 -25.02 49.82
N ALA A 154 45.80 -24.32 48.93
CA ALA A 154 45.32 -24.03 47.57
C ALA A 154 45.10 -25.32 46.77
N ALA A 155 46.14 -26.15 46.65
CA ALA A 155 46.08 -27.42 45.94
C ALA A 155 45.08 -28.41 46.55
N GLY A 156 44.82 -28.32 47.86
CA GLY A 156 43.77 -29.11 48.50
C GLY A 156 42.35 -28.66 48.15
N ARG A 157 42.11 -27.36 48.00
CA ARG A 157 40.82 -26.82 47.54
C ARG A 157 40.57 -27.14 46.06
N ASP A 158 41.62 -27.05 45.22
CA ASP A 158 41.56 -27.49 43.81
C ASP A 158 41.15 -28.96 43.70
N ALA A 159 41.76 -29.83 44.52
CA ALA A 159 41.46 -31.25 44.54
C ALA A 159 40.02 -31.55 44.98
N ARG A 160 39.49 -30.88 46.03
CA ARG A 160 38.07 -31.01 46.43
C ARG A 160 37.12 -30.53 45.34
N SER A 161 37.47 -29.47 44.61
CA SER A 161 36.68 -28.97 43.49
C SER A 161 36.63 -29.96 42.32
N ALA A 162 37.76 -30.61 42.00
CA ALA A 162 37.81 -31.66 40.98
C ALA A 162 37.00 -32.91 41.38
N ALA A 163 37.05 -33.31 42.66
CA ALA A 163 36.18 -34.36 43.19
C ALA A 163 34.69 -34.01 43.04
N ALA A 164 34.30 -32.77 43.35
CA ALA A 164 32.93 -32.31 43.18
C ALA A 164 32.50 -32.25 41.70
N GLU A 165 33.40 -31.87 40.78
CA GLU A 165 33.13 -31.92 39.33
C GLU A 165 32.78 -33.34 38.88
N ILE A 166 33.55 -34.35 39.32
CA ILE A 166 33.31 -35.76 39.00
C ILE A 166 31.99 -36.25 39.61
N LEU A 167 31.65 -35.86 40.84
CA LEU A 167 30.37 -36.18 41.47
C LEU A 167 29.17 -35.62 40.69
N LEU A 168 29.28 -34.41 40.14
CA LEU A 168 28.24 -33.83 39.30
C LEU A 168 28.15 -34.48 37.92
N GLN A 169 29.28 -34.70 37.25
CA GLN A 169 29.31 -35.21 35.87
C GLN A 169 28.98 -36.71 35.77
N HIS A 170 29.47 -37.53 36.70
CA HIS A 170 29.39 -38.99 36.59
C HIS A 170 28.41 -39.64 37.57
N PHE A 171 28.14 -39.02 38.72
CA PHE A 171 27.25 -39.58 39.74
C PHE A 171 25.92 -38.83 39.88
N SER A 172 25.78 -37.63 39.30
CA SER A 172 24.66 -36.71 39.53
C SER A 172 24.37 -36.42 41.01
N ASP A 173 25.36 -36.62 41.90
CA ASP A 173 25.20 -36.49 43.35
C ASP A 173 25.30 -35.01 43.76
N ARG A 174 24.26 -34.25 43.39
CA ARG A 174 24.16 -32.82 43.66
C ARG A 174 24.29 -32.49 45.14
N PRO A 175 23.64 -33.19 46.11
CA PRO A 175 23.77 -32.84 47.52
C PRO A 175 25.19 -33.01 48.06
N ARG A 176 25.89 -34.10 47.70
CA ARG A 176 27.28 -34.30 48.13
C ARG A 176 28.23 -33.30 47.46
N ALA A 177 28.03 -33.03 46.17
CA ALA A 177 28.81 -32.03 45.46
C ALA A 177 28.56 -30.61 46.00
N GLU A 178 27.31 -30.19 46.22
CA GLU A 178 26.95 -28.89 46.81
C GLU A 178 27.59 -28.74 48.19
N ALA A 179 27.60 -29.78 49.03
CA ALA A 179 28.29 -29.76 50.33
C ALA A 179 29.82 -29.60 50.22
N ILE A 180 30.48 -30.31 49.29
CA ILE A 180 31.93 -30.18 49.05
C ILE A 180 32.26 -28.80 48.48
N LEU A 181 31.49 -28.33 47.50
CA LEU A 181 31.65 -27.00 46.89
C LEU A 181 31.39 -25.90 47.92
N GLN A 182 30.40 -26.03 48.80
CA GLN A 182 30.14 -25.08 49.88
C GLN A 182 31.29 -25.05 50.90
N ALA A 183 31.90 -26.21 51.21
CA ALA A 183 33.10 -26.26 52.05
C ALA A 183 34.27 -25.52 51.36
N VAL A 184 34.57 -25.83 50.10
CA VAL A 184 35.60 -25.13 49.31
C VAL A 184 35.34 -23.63 49.26
N LEU A 185 34.10 -23.21 48.96
CA LEU A 185 33.71 -21.80 48.88
C LEU A 185 33.60 -21.09 50.23
N SER A 186 33.76 -21.81 51.35
CA SER A 186 33.93 -21.21 52.67
C SER A 186 35.41 -20.97 53.02
N GLU A 187 36.31 -21.77 52.43
CA GLU A 187 37.77 -21.59 52.50
C GLU A 187 38.34 -20.69 51.38
N ASP A 188 37.66 -20.60 50.24
CA ASP A 188 38.01 -19.78 49.08
C ASP A 188 36.74 -19.38 48.28
N PRO A 189 36.11 -18.24 48.60
CA PRO A 189 34.93 -17.78 47.88
C PRO A 189 35.20 -17.43 46.41
N ALA A 190 36.46 -17.28 45.99
CA ALA A 190 36.87 -16.94 44.63
C ALA A 190 37.28 -18.15 43.78
N HIS A 191 37.21 -19.37 44.34
CA HIS A 191 37.70 -20.58 43.67
C HIS A 191 37.05 -20.80 42.28
N PRO A 192 37.79 -20.72 41.15
CA PRO A 192 37.18 -20.63 39.82
C PRO A 192 36.32 -21.84 39.45
N LEU A 193 36.83 -23.05 39.68
CA LEU A 193 36.09 -24.29 39.40
C LEU A 193 34.85 -24.43 40.29
N ALA A 194 34.98 -24.17 41.61
CA ALA A 194 33.87 -24.34 42.54
C ALA A 194 32.74 -23.34 42.31
N VAL A 195 33.04 -22.06 42.02
CA VAL A 195 31.99 -21.09 41.69
C VAL A 195 31.30 -21.46 40.37
N ARG A 196 32.05 -21.80 39.31
CA ARG A 196 31.45 -22.21 38.02
C ARG A 196 30.47 -23.39 38.18
N LEU A 197 30.85 -24.40 38.96
CA LEU A 197 30.00 -25.56 39.20
C LEU A 197 28.78 -25.21 40.05
N MET A 198 28.95 -24.45 41.14
CA MET A 198 27.85 -24.02 42.00
C MET A 198 26.87 -23.09 41.25
N GLU A 199 27.36 -22.17 40.43
CA GLU A 199 26.54 -21.32 39.54
C GLU A 199 25.73 -22.20 38.59
N SER A 200 26.36 -23.18 37.94
CA SER A 200 25.65 -24.07 37.01
C SER A 200 24.52 -24.88 37.68
N LEU A 201 24.69 -25.26 38.95
CA LEU A 201 23.65 -25.92 39.75
C LEU A 201 22.48 -24.97 40.04
N PHE A 202 22.78 -23.78 40.59
CA PHE A 202 21.75 -22.82 40.94
C PHE A 202 21.00 -22.29 39.70
N VAL A 203 21.69 -22.08 38.57
CA VAL A 203 21.07 -21.72 37.29
C VAL A 203 20.14 -22.84 36.79
N ALA A 204 20.60 -24.10 36.81
CA ALA A 204 19.78 -25.24 36.38
C ALA A 204 18.49 -25.41 37.21
N ASP A 205 18.56 -25.09 38.50
CA ASP A 205 17.44 -25.15 39.43
C ASP A 205 16.67 -23.81 39.55
N SER A 206 16.99 -22.81 38.71
CA SER A 206 16.40 -21.45 38.70
C SER A 206 16.49 -20.69 40.03
N ARG A 207 17.50 -20.98 40.85
CA ARG A 207 17.80 -20.39 42.16
C ARG A 207 18.57 -19.06 41.99
N TRP A 208 17.99 -18.09 41.27
CA TRP A 208 18.67 -16.87 40.81
C TRP A 208 19.21 -15.97 41.92
N GLN A 209 18.50 -15.83 43.05
CA GLN A 209 19.00 -15.10 44.23
C GLN A 209 20.27 -15.75 44.81
N GLU A 210 20.41 -17.06 44.65
CA GLU A 210 21.53 -17.82 45.20
C GLU A 210 22.73 -17.76 44.24
N VAL A 211 22.49 -17.78 42.92
CA VAL A 211 23.47 -17.33 41.91
C VAL A 211 23.98 -15.93 42.25
N ALA A 212 23.07 -14.99 42.54
CA ALA A 212 23.44 -13.62 42.85
C ALA A 212 24.32 -13.52 44.11
N SER A 213 23.96 -14.22 45.19
CA SER A 213 24.76 -14.25 46.43
C SER A 213 26.12 -14.96 46.26
N LEU A 214 26.20 -15.98 45.40
CA LEU A 214 27.42 -16.69 45.05
C LEU A 214 28.39 -15.78 44.31
N LEU A 215 27.92 -15.10 43.25
CA LEU A 215 28.72 -14.17 42.46
C LEU A 215 29.12 -12.94 43.29
N ALA A 216 28.26 -12.43 44.17
CA ALA A 216 28.61 -11.35 45.09
C ALA A 216 29.77 -11.75 46.02
N ARG A 217 29.69 -12.93 46.67
CA ARG A 217 30.77 -13.45 47.52
C ARG A 217 32.06 -13.69 46.73
N ARG A 218 31.98 -14.11 45.47
CA ARG A 218 33.14 -14.22 44.58
C ARG A 218 33.76 -12.84 44.31
N ALA A 219 32.96 -11.84 43.94
CA ALA A 219 33.42 -10.48 43.68
C ALA A 219 33.99 -9.75 44.91
N GLU A 220 33.60 -10.15 46.12
CA GLU A 220 34.23 -9.68 47.37
C GLU A 220 35.67 -10.19 47.55
N ASN A 221 36.00 -11.36 46.96
CA ASN A 221 37.26 -12.06 47.17
C ASN A 221 38.18 -12.07 45.93
N GLU A 222 37.67 -11.71 44.75
CA GLU A 222 38.47 -11.40 43.56
C GLU A 222 38.94 -9.93 43.53
N GLY A 223 39.92 -9.62 42.69
CA GLY A 223 40.40 -8.26 42.44
C GLY A 223 40.69 -8.00 40.96
N GLY A 224 40.67 -6.74 40.55
CA GLY A 224 40.91 -6.32 39.16
C GLY A 224 39.88 -6.88 38.17
N GLU A 225 40.35 -7.22 36.96
CA GLU A 225 39.54 -7.71 35.83
C GLU A 225 38.60 -8.88 36.21
N GLY A 226 39.07 -9.82 37.03
CA GLY A 226 38.25 -10.97 37.47
C GLY A 226 37.01 -10.54 38.28
N LYS A 227 37.21 -9.62 39.23
CA LYS A 227 36.12 -9.03 40.01
C LYS A 227 35.13 -8.30 39.12
N ALA A 228 35.62 -7.52 38.16
CA ALA A 228 34.76 -6.79 37.24
C ALA A 228 33.93 -7.72 36.35
N ALA A 229 34.52 -8.76 35.78
CA ALA A 229 33.79 -9.76 35.00
C ALA A 229 32.69 -10.47 35.83
N THR A 230 32.99 -10.82 37.08
CA THR A 230 32.00 -11.40 38.02
C THR A 230 30.87 -10.40 38.33
N LEU A 231 31.18 -9.11 38.52
CA LEU A 231 30.18 -8.06 38.78
C LEU A 231 29.34 -7.71 37.54
N VAL A 232 29.90 -7.75 36.33
CA VAL A 232 29.15 -7.67 35.06
C VAL A 232 28.15 -8.80 35.00
N ARG A 233 28.60 -10.05 35.21
CA ARG A 233 27.73 -11.22 35.18
C ARG A 233 26.62 -11.14 36.22
N LEU A 234 26.93 -10.62 37.41
CA LEU A 234 25.93 -10.36 38.45
C LEU A 234 24.92 -9.27 38.04
N GLY A 235 25.39 -8.21 37.38
CA GLY A 235 24.54 -7.17 36.78
C GLY A 235 23.58 -7.73 35.73
N GLU A 236 24.04 -8.62 34.85
CA GLU A 236 23.21 -9.32 33.86
C GLU A 236 22.11 -10.17 34.54
N ILE A 237 22.43 -10.89 35.62
CA ILE A 237 21.42 -11.67 36.36
C ILE A 237 20.36 -10.77 36.99
N PHE A 238 20.75 -9.60 37.52
CA PHE A 238 19.79 -8.61 38.02
C PHE A 238 18.97 -7.95 36.90
N GLU A 239 19.57 -7.63 35.74
CA GLU A 239 18.91 -7.00 34.58
C GLU A 239 17.92 -7.95 33.89
N ASP A 240 18.35 -9.16 33.55
CA ASP A 240 17.62 -10.08 32.67
C ASP A 240 16.77 -11.11 33.41
N SER A 241 17.23 -11.59 34.57
CA SER A 241 16.60 -12.74 35.27
C SER A 241 15.81 -12.36 36.52
N LEU A 242 16.10 -11.20 37.12
CA LEU A 242 15.42 -10.69 38.32
C LEU A 242 14.63 -9.39 38.07
N ASP A 243 14.85 -8.71 36.94
CA ASP A 243 14.26 -7.40 36.57
C ASP A 243 14.43 -6.30 37.65
N ASP A 244 15.54 -6.37 38.40
CA ASP A 244 15.91 -5.42 39.44
C ASP A 244 16.96 -4.44 38.90
N LEU A 245 16.50 -3.47 38.12
CA LEU A 245 17.36 -2.46 37.48
C LEU A 245 18.20 -1.65 38.48
N PRO A 246 17.69 -1.22 39.67
CA PRO A 246 18.52 -0.57 40.69
C PRO A 246 19.67 -1.45 41.18
N SER A 247 19.43 -2.75 41.41
CA SER A 247 20.51 -3.67 41.77
C SER A 247 21.49 -3.85 40.62
N ALA A 248 21.00 -4.05 39.38
CA ALA A 248 21.86 -4.18 38.20
C ALA A 248 22.76 -2.94 37.97
N GLU A 249 22.22 -1.73 38.15
CA GLU A 249 22.98 -0.48 38.08
C GLU A 249 24.13 -0.46 39.09
N ALA A 250 23.85 -0.86 40.34
CA ALA A 250 24.86 -0.93 41.39
C ALA A 250 25.99 -1.93 41.08
N GLN A 251 25.68 -3.07 40.45
CA GLN A 251 26.69 -4.08 40.11
C GLN A 251 27.55 -3.66 38.92
N TYR A 252 26.95 -3.10 37.85
CA TYR A 252 27.76 -2.58 36.74
C TYR A 252 28.60 -1.36 37.18
N ALA A 253 28.10 -0.51 38.08
CA ALA A 253 28.89 0.56 38.68
C ALA A 253 30.07 0.02 39.50
N ALA A 254 29.85 -1.00 40.34
CA ALA A 254 30.91 -1.67 41.09
C ALA A 254 31.93 -2.39 40.18
N ALA A 255 31.50 -2.92 39.03
CA ALA A 255 32.40 -3.49 38.03
C ALA A 255 33.36 -2.43 37.46
N ILE A 256 32.85 -1.21 37.21
CA ILE A 256 33.62 -0.05 36.74
C ILE A 256 34.54 0.57 37.81
N GLU A 257 34.27 0.33 39.09
CA GLU A 257 35.22 0.62 40.18
C GLU A 257 36.34 -0.44 40.28
N ALA A 258 36.05 -1.69 39.94
CA ALA A 258 37.01 -2.81 39.99
C ALA A 258 37.95 -2.87 38.77
N ASP A 259 37.42 -2.61 37.58
CA ASP A 259 38.14 -2.49 36.31
C ASP A 259 37.66 -1.22 35.60
N PRO A 260 38.48 -0.15 35.63
CA PRO A 260 38.10 1.11 35.03
C PRO A 260 37.80 1.10 33.53
N ASP A 261 38.32 0.09 32.83
CA ASP A 261 38.36 -0.02 31.37
C ASP A 261 37.35 -1.08 30.85
N ASN A 262 36.49 -1.60 31.72
CA ASN A 262 35.54 -2.66 31.41
C ASN A 262 34.42 -2.20 30.46
N TYR A 263 34.53 -2.54 29.18
CA TYR A 263 33.58 -2.10 28.15
C TYR A 263 32.17 -2.69 28.33
N ASP A 264 32.06 -3.94 28.80
CA ASP A 264 30.78 -4.63 28.95
C ASP A 264 29.96 -4.06 30.12
N ALA A 265 30.63 -3.71 31.24
CA ALA A 265 30.01 -2.96 32.34
C ALA A 265 29.51 -1.57 31.89
N LEU A 266 30.28 -0.83 31.08
CA LEU A 266 29.81 0.42 30.49
C LEU A 266 28.60 0.20 29.59
N LYS A 267 28.56 -0.89 28.81
CA LYS A 267 27.40 -1.23 27.99
C LYS A 267 26.17 -1.61 28.82
N GLY A 268 26.35 -2.25 29.98
CA GLY A 268 25.29 -2.46 30.96
C GLY A 268 24.71 -1.14 31.47
N LEU A 269 25.55 -0.26 32.03
CA LEU A 269 25.12 1.07 32.50
C LEU A 269 24.50 1.93 31.39
N GLU A 270 25.02 1.85 30.17
CA GLU A 270 24.48 2.56 28.99
C GLU A 270 23.04 2.13 28.70
N ARG A 271 22.73 0.83 28.78
CA ARG A 271 21.35 0.32 28.63
C ARG A 271 20.46 0.74 29.79
N ILE A 272 20.93 0.59 31.03
CA ILE A 272 20.12 0.92 32.22
C ILE A 272 19.81 2.41 32.24
N HIS A 273 20.82 3.29 32.17
CA HIS A 273 20.59 4.73 32.21
C HIS A 273 19.74 5.25 31.05
N ALA A 274 19.75 4.58 29.89
CA ALA A 274 18.82 4.88 28.80
C ALA A 274 17.38 4.41 29.12
N ARG A 275 17.20 3.22 29.71
CA ARG A 275 15.88 2.69 30.15
C ARG A 275 15.28 3.46 31.33
N THR A 276 16.11 4.04 32.19
CA THR A 276 15.70 4.79 33.40
C THR A 276 15.73 6.31 33.22
N GLU A 277 15.96 6.79 31.99
CA GLU A 277 16.03 8.22 31.63
C GLU A 277 17.08 9.03 32.45
N ASN A 278 18.10 8.34 32.98
CA ASN A 278 19.21 8.97 33.72
C ASN A 278 20.27 9.53 32.75
N TYR A 279 19.91 10.60 32.03
CA TYR A 279 20.76 11.24 31.03
C TYR A 279 22.12 11.72 31.57
N LYS A 280 22.22 12.06 32.86
CA LYS A 280 23.49 12.44 33.51
C LYS A 280 24.41 11.25 33.72
N GLY A 281 23.89 10.12 34.16
CA GLY A 281 24.62 8.86 34.21
C GLY A 281 25.05 8.41 32.82
N LEU A 282 24.12 8.42 31.86
CA LEU A 282 24.36 8.02 30.47
C LEU A 282 25.50 8.84 29.83
N LEU A 283 25.53 10.15 30.02
CA LEU A 283 26.62 11.00 29.51
C LEU A 283 27.99 10.58 30.06
N SER A 284 28.11 10.42 31.38
CA SER A 284 29.36 10.01 32.05
C SER A 284 29.87 8.67 31.53
N VAL A 285 28.94 7.71 31.33
CA VAL A 285 29.23 6.38 30.78
C VAL A 285 29.69 6.45 29.32
N LEU A 286 29.04 7.27 28.49
CA LEU A 286 29.43 7.47 27.09
C LEU A 286 30.80 8.17 26.97
N GLU A 287 31.07 9.21 27.77
CA GLU A 287 32.36 9.91 27.79
C GLU A 287 33.51 8.97 28.17
N ARG A 288 33.28 8.07 29.15
CA ARG A 288 34.24 7.03 29.53
C ARG A 288 34.39 5.96 28.44
N GLY A 289 33.28 5.51 27.84
CA GLY A 289 33.29 4.58 26.71
C GLY A 289 34.02 5.11 25.47
N LEU A 290 34.03 6.42 25.26
CA LEU A 290 34.77 7.08 24.20
C LEU A 290 36.30 6.99 24.40
N ALA A 291 36.79 6.99 25.65
CA ALA A 291 38.21 6.80 25.92
C ALA A 291 38.68 5.39 25.52
N LEU A 292 37.81 4.40 25.70
CA LEU A 292 38.11 2.97 25.50
C LEU A 292 37.80 2.46 24.09
N ALA A 293 36.95 3.16 23.32
CA ALA A 293 36.52 2.76 21.99
C ALA A 293 37.72 2.61 21.01
N PRO A 294 38.07 1.38 20.57
CA PRO A 294 39.30 1.12 19.83
C PRO A 294 39.23 1.49 18.35
N THR A 295 38.02 1.58 17.76
CA THR A 295 37.86 1.88 16.33
C THR A 295 37.34 3.29 16.07
N PRO A 296 37.77 3.98 14.98
CA PRO A 296 37.21 5.27 14.58
C PRO A 296 35.68 5.27 14.48
N ARG A 297 35.07 4.20 13.96
CA ARG A 297 33.60 4.07 13.84
C ARG A 297 32.89 4.06 15.18
N GLN A 298 33.41 3.33 16.18
CA GLN A 298 32.85 3.34 17.53
C GLN A 298 33.02 4.72 18.19
N ARG A 299 34.18 5.37 18.01
CA ARG A 299 34.43 6.72 18.54
C ARG A 299 33.46 7.74 17.95
N ILE A 300 33.19 7.70 16.64
CA ILE A 300 32.21 8.55 15.96
C ILE A 300 30.81 8.28 16.53
N ALA A 301 30.35 7.03 16.58
CA ALA A 301 29.01 6.69 17.09
C ALA A 301 28.78 7.12 18.55
N THR A 302 29.82 7.02 19.40
CA THR A 302 29.76 7.53 20.79
C THR A 302 29.75 9.06 20.82
N LEU A 303 30.58 9.74 20.01
CA LEU A 303 30.60 11.20 19.92
C LEU A 303 29.30 11.79 19.37
N GLU A 304 28.66 11.14 18.39
CA GLU A 304 27.34 11.56 17.87
C GLU A 304 26.31 11.53 18.99
N ARG A 305 26.29 10.45 19.78
CA ARG A 305 25.34 10.28 20.88
C ARG A 305 25.62 11.21 22.06
N ILE A 306 26.88 11.53 22.36
CA ILE A 306 27.27 12.60 23.30
C ILE A 306 26.81 13.96 22.77
N GLY A 307 27.02 14.25 21.48
CA GLY A 307 26.62 15.50 20.83
C GLY A 307 25.11 15.72 20.84
N SER A 308 24.32 14.71 20.46
CA SER A 308 22.86 14.73 20.57
C SER A 308 22.40 14.93 22.00
N LEU A 309 22.99 14.23 22.97
CA LEU A 309 22.61 14.36 24.39
C LEU A 309 22.90 15.77 24.94
N TRP A 310 24.03 16.39 24.53
CA TRP A 310 24.32 17.79 24.86
C TRP A 310 23.37 18.78 24.16
N GLU A 311 22.92 18.50 22.93
CA GLU A 311 22.03 19.38 22.18
C GLU A 311 20.56 19.28 22.63
N GLU A 312 20.05 18.07 22.84
CA GLU A 312 18.64 17.76 23.06
C GLU A 312 18.25 17.82 24.54
N GLU A 313 18.95 17.07 25.41
CA GLU A 313 18.59 16.94 26.83
C GLU A 313 19.22 18.02 27.72
N PHE A 314 20.48 18.38 27.47
CA PHE A 314 21.20 19.39 28.27
C PHE A 314 21.16 20.81 27.68
N VAL A 315 20.86 20.95 26.39
CA VAL A 315 20.79 22.23 25.64
C VAL A 315 22.09 23.06 25.72
N ASP A 316 23.24 22.41 25.93
CA ASP A 316 24.57 23.01 26.01
C ASP A 316 25.23 23.03 24.61
N ARG A 317 24.97 24.11 23.88
CA ARG A 317 25.38 24.26 22.47
C ARG A 317 26.90 24.31 22.27
N GLU A 318 27.65 24.82 23.24
CA GLU A 318 29.12 24.90 23.13
C GLU A 318 29.76 23.51 23.28
N LYS A 319 29.27 22.69 24.21
CA LYS A 319 29.73 21.30 24.36
C LYS A 319 29.27 20.41 23.23
N ALA A 320 28.05 20.59 22.73
CA ALA A 320 27.59 19.92 21.52
C ALA A 320 28.49 20.25 20.31
N ILE A 321 28.85 21.53 20.10
CA ILE A 321 29.84 21.93 19.08
C ILE A 321 31.17 21.21 19.30
N SER A 322 31.69 21.14 20.52
CA SER A 322 32.95 20.45 20.82
C SER A 322 32.91 18.95 20.46
N ALA A 323 31.82 18.26 20.80
CA ALA A 323 31.61 16.85 20.47
C ALA A 323 31.54 16.63 18.95
N PHE A 324 30.73 17.41 18.23
CA PHE A 324 30.62 17.30 16.78
C PHE A 324 31.89 17.76 16.04
N ALA A 325 32.64 18.74 16.56
CA ALA A 325 33.93 19.14 16.01
C ALA A 325 34.98 18.02 16.15
N SER A 326 34.99 17.32 17.28
CA SER A 326 35.87 16.17 17.52
C SER A 326 35.63 15.01 16.54
N ILE A 327 34.41 14.88 15.99
CA ILE A 327 34.13 13.93 14.90
C ILE A 327 34.85 14.35 13.61
N LEU A 328 34.92 15.65 13.31
CA LEU A 328 35.56 16.16 12.09
C LEU A 328 37.09 16.13 12.11
N ASP A 329 37.70 15.87 13.27
CA ASP A 329 39.12 15.54 13.39
C ASP A 329 39.39 14.06 13.03
N ILE A 330 38.39 13.18 13.19
CA ILE A 330 38.45 11.76 12.81
C ILE A 330 38.04 11.57 11.34
N GLU A 331 36.88 12.12 10.95
CA GLU A 331 36.33 12.02 9.60
C GLU A 331 35.99 13.41 9.05
N PRO A 332 36.90 14.04 8.29
CA PRO A 332 36.78 15.44 7.90
C PRO A 332 35.55 15.85 7.06
N GLY A 333 34.86 14.86 6.47
CA GLY A 333 33.67 15.04 5.63
C GLY A 333 32.37 14.53 6.25
N HIS A 334 32.36 14.15 7.54
CA HIS A 334 31.19 13.51 8.18
C HIS A 334 29.96 14.41 8.14
N GLY A 335 28.97 14.03 7.33
CA GLY A 335 27.84 14.89 6.99
C GLY A 335 26.97 15.27 8.20
N ALA A 336 26.72 14.32 9.11
CA ALA A 336 25.89 14.57 10.28
C ALA A 336 26.53 15.61 11.24
N ALA A 337 27.83 15.49 11.49
CA ALA A 337 28.57 16.46 12.32
C ALA A 337 28.67 17.84 11.66
N LEU A 338 28.93 17.91 10.35
CA LEU A 338 28.95 19.19 9.61
C LEU A 338 27.58 19.91 9.66
N ALA A 339 26.48 19.16 9.51
CA ALA A 339 25.13 19.70 9.61
C ALA A 339 24.79 20.19 11.04
N ALA A 340 25.15 19.42 12.07
CA ALA A 340 24.95 19.81 13.47
C ALA A 340 25.78 21.06 13.83
N LEU A 341 27.06 21.11 13.43
CA LEU A 341 27.92 22.28 13.64
C LEU A 341 27.37 23.54 12.96
N ALA A 342 26.92 23.45 11.71
CA ALA A 342 26.35 24.61 11.01
C ALA A 342 25.07 25.12 11.69
N ARG A 343 24.23 24.24 12.26
CA ARG A 343 23.06 24.61 13.05
C ARG A 343 23.46 25.33 14.35
N LEU A 344 24.41 24.78 15.10
CA LEU A 344 24.82 25.30 16.40
C LEU A 344 25.64 26.60 16.28
N GLN A 345 26.57 26.71 15.32
CA GLN A 345 27.37 27.92 15.09
C GLN A 345 26.52 29.12 14.68
N ARG A 346 25.45 28.88 13.89
CA ARG A 346 24.47 29.92 13.56
C ARG A 346 23.72 30.41 14.81
N ALA A 347 23.35 29.51 15.71
CA ALA A 347 22.68 29.87 16.97
C ALA A 347 23.58 30.69 17.92
N LEU A 348 24.91 30.51 17.86
CA LEU A 348 25.91 31.30 18.59
C LEU A 348 26.44 32.52 17.82
N GLN A 349 25.88 32.86 16.66
CA GLN A 349 26.30 33.98 15.79
C GLN A 349 27.79 33.94 15.38
N GLN A 350 28.40 32.76 15.32
CA GLN A 350 29.81 32.58 14.95
C GLN A 350 29.98 32.55 13.43
N TYR A 351 29.66 33.66 12.75
CA TYR A 351 29.47 33.70 11.29
C TYR A 351 30.72 33.35 10.46
N ASP A 352 31.94 33.73 10.89
CA ASP A 352 33.17 33.31 10.20
C ASP A 352 33.39 31.79 10.28
N ALA A 353 33.12 31.18 11.44
CA ALA A 353 33.20 29.73 11.62
C ALA A 353 32.09 29.01 10.83
N LEU A 354 30.87 29.54 10.85
CA LEU A 354 29.73 29.05 10.06
C LEU A 354 30.06 29.05 8.55
N ALA A 355 30.60 30.14 8.03
CA ALA A 355 31.00 30.26 6.63
C ALA A 355 32.04 29.20 6.25
N ALA A 356 33.03 28.96 7.12
CA ALA A 356 34.03 27.91 6.93
C ALA A 356 33.42 26.49 6.99
N THR A 357 32.51 26.22 7.92
CA THR A 357 31.79 24.94 8.04
C THR A 357 30.91 24.65 6.82
N LEU A 358 30.16 25.65 6.34
CA LEU A 358 29.31 25.53 5.15
C LEU A 358 30.15 25.28 3.88
N GLU A 359 31.24 26.02 3.68
CA GLU A 359 32.16 25.80 2.55
C GLU A 359 32.87 24.44 2.64
N ARG A 360 33.23 23.96 3.85
CA ARG A 360 33.78 22.61 4.06
C ARG A 360 32.75 21.53 3.74
N HIS A 361 31.50 21.70 4.17
CA HIS A 361 30.42 20.76 3.90
C HIS A 361 30.05 20.71 2.41
N ALA A 362 29.97 21.85 1.73
CA ALA A 362 29.77 21.93 0.29
C ALA A 362 30.91 21.27 -0.52
N ARG A 363 32.11 21.12 0.07
CA ARG A 363 33.24 20.40 -0.56
C ARG A 363 33.20 18.90 -0.30
N SER A 364 32.67 18.43 0.83
CA SER A 364 32.57 17.00 1.15
C SER A 364 31.34 16.31 0.55
N VAL A 365 30.40 17.09 -0.01
CA VAL A 365 29.18 16.58 -0.65
C VAL A 365 29.33 16.57 -2.18
N ASP A 366 29.09 15.39 -2.76
CA ASP A 366 29.06 15.16 -4.21
C ASP A 366 27.70 15.49 -4.85
N ASP A 367 26.59 15.42 -4.09
CA ASP A 367 25.26 15.74 -4.59
C ASP A 367 25.13 17.24 -4.95
N PRO A 368 24.82 17.60 -6.21
CA PRO A 368 24.73 19.00 -6.65
C PRO A 368 23.63 19.81 -5.94
N GLY A 369 22.53 19.17 -5.53
CA GLY A 369 21.40 19.82 -4.86
C GLY A 369 21.77 20.28 -3.45
N GLN A 370 22.24 19.36 -2.62
CA GLN A 370 22.76 19.63 -1.28
C GLN A 370 23.91 20.64 -1.31
N LYS A 371 24.83 20.51 -2.28
CA LYS A 371 25.93 21.45 -2.49
C LYS A 371 25.44 22.88 -2.78
N SER A 372 24.37 23.02 -3.55
CA SER A 372 23.78 24.32 -3.89
C SER A 372 23.09 25.00 -2.70
N ASP A 373 22.36 24.25 -1.88
CA ASP A 373 21.76 24.75 -0.62
C ASP A 373 22.83 25.24 0.37
N LEU A 374 23.92 24.51 0.53
CA LEU A 374 25.03 24.90 1.41
C LEU A 374 25.74 26.18 0.92
N LEU A 375 25.92 26.33 -0.40
CA LEU A 375 26.51 27.53 -1.01
C LEU A 375 25.57 28.76 -0.96
N LEU A 376 24.24 28.57 -1.07
CA LEU A 376 23.27 29.66 -0.84
C LEU A 376 23.36 30.21 0.58
N ARG A 377 23.35 29.32 1.58
CA ARG A 377 23.48 29.70 3.00
C ARG A 377 24.78 30.46 3.28
N LEU A 378 25.86 30.15 2.55
CA LEU A 378 27.11 30.89 2.57
C LEU A 378 26.98 32.28 1.93
N ALA A 379 26.36 32.39 0.75
CA ALA A 379 26.14 33.67 0.05
C ALA A 379 25.30 34.65 0.88
N GLU A 380 24.23 34.17 1.52
CA GLU A 380 23.38 34.97 2.41
C GLU A 380 24.16 35.48 3.63
N THR A 381 24.95 34.60 4.28
CA THR A 381 25.82 34.97 5.41
C THR A 381 26.83 36.05 5.01
N LEU A 382 27.43 35.94 3.81
CA LEU A 382 28.36 36.94 3.26
C LEU A 382 27.68 38.29 2.95
N ALA A 383 26.47 38.26 2.39
CA ALA A 383 25.75 39.47 1.99
C ALA A 383 25.20 40.26 3.18
N VAL A 384 24.54 39.58 4.11
CA VAL A 384 23.75 40.20 5.19
C VAL A 384 24.60 40.42 6.44
N GLU A 385 25.15 39.35 7.01
CA GLU A 385 25.83 39.40 8.32
C GLU A 385 27.26 39.96 8.20
N MET A 386 27.96 39.67 7.10
CA MET A 386 29.36 40.10 6.89
C MET A 386 29.50 41.36 6.01
N GLY A 387 28.42 41.83 5.36
CA GLY A 387 28.43 43.05 4.55
C GLY A 387 29.34 43.02 3.30
N LYS A 388 29.54 41.84 2.69
CA LYS A 388 30.44 41.64 1.53
C LYS A 388 29.65 41.31 0.25
N PRO A 389 28.97 42.29 -0.38
CA PRO A 389 28.05 42.02 -1.49
C PRO A 389 28.74 41.50 -2.76
N ARG A 390 30.00 41.87 -3.03
CA ARG A 390 30.75 41.35 -4.19
C ARG A 390 31.11 39.87 -4.02
N ASP A 391 31.57 39.50 -2.83
CA ASP A 391 31.92 38.11 -2.51
C ASP A 391 30.65 37.25 -2.50
N ALA A 392 29.53 37.78 -2.00
CA ALA A 392 28.23 37.12 -2.07
C ALA A 392 27.76 36.89 -3.52
N ILE A 393 27.88 37.88 -4.42
CA ILE A 393 27.58 37.70 -5.85
C ILE A 393 28.44 36.58 -6.46
N ALA A 394 29.74 36.53 -6.14
CA ALA A 394 30.63 35.47 -6.63
C ALA A 394 30.23 34.07 -6.09
N VAL A 395 29.67 33.96 -4.88
CA VAL A 395 29.10 32.70 -4.39
C VAL A 395 27.75 32.39 -5.05
N CYS A 396 26.90 33.38 -5.32
CA CYS A 396 25.69 33.20 -6.14
C CYS A 396 26.03 32.71 -7.55
N GLU A 397 27.10 33.21 -8.18
CA GLU A 397 27.59 32.71 -9.47
C GLU A 397 28.06 31.25 -9.39
N ARG A 398 28.69 30.83 -8.29
CA ARG A 398 29.03 29.42 -8.04
C ARG A 398 27.78 28.54 -7.90
N VAL A 399 26.72 29.02 -7.24
CA VAL A 399 25.42 28.34 -7.19
C VAL A 399 24.82 28.25 -8.59
N LEU A 400 24.82 29.35 -9.35
CA LEU A 400 24.26 29.40 -10.71
C LEU A 400 25.08 28.60 -11.75
N ALA A 401 26.33 28.26 -11.44
CA ALA A 401 27.13 27.31 -12.23
C ALA A 401 26.78 25.84 -11.95
N LEU A 402 26.17 25.53 -10.80
CA LEU A 402 25.62 24.20 -10.48
C LEU A 402 24.16 24.07 -10.94
N ASP A 403 23.35 25.11 -10.70
CA ASP A 403 21.95 25.24 -11.12
C ASP A 403 21.67 26.67 -11.59
N GLY A 404 21.68 26.89 -12.90
CA GLY A 404 21.43 28.20 -13.51
C GLY A 404 20.03 28.77 -13.28
N GLY A 405 19.08 27.95 -12.80
CA GLY A 405 17.71 28.33 -12.46
C GLY A 405 17.50 28.64 -10.98
N ASN A 406 18.56 28.74 -10.17
CA ASN A 406 18.45 28.94 -8.73
C ASN A 406 17.88 30.34 -8.38
N SER A 407 16.58 30.40 -8.06
CA SER A 407 15.86 31.65 -7.82
C SER A 407 16.36 32.44 -6.61
N ALA A 408 16.81 31.76 -5.55
CA ALA A 408 17.37 32.41 -4.36
C ALA A 408 18.67 33.16 -4.68
N ALA A 409 19.55 32.57 -5.50
CA ALA A 409 20.76 33.24 -5.98
C ALA A 409 20.44 34.45 -6.89
N LEU A 410 19.46 34.32 -7.79
CA LEU A 410 19.04 35.40 -8.70
C LEU A 410 18.40 36.60 -7.96
N GLU A 411 17.54 36.35 -6.98
CA GLU A 411 16.90 37.42 -6.18
C GLU A 411 17.91 38.15 -5.28
N LEU A 412 18.89 37.45 -4.71
CA LEU A 412 19.99 38.09 -3.99
C LEU A 412 20.83 38.97 -4.93
N MET A 413 21.15 38.48 -6.13
CA MET A 413 21.94 39.19 -7.13
C MET A 413 21.22 40.44 -7.70
N ALA A 414 19.93 40.34 -8.06
CA ALA A 414 19.14 41.44 -8.62
C ALA A 414 19.05 42.66 -7.68
N ARG A 415 18.86 42.41 -6.37
CA ARG A 415 18.80 43.45 -5.33
C ARG A 415 20.15 44.15 -5.15
N LEU A 416 21.24 43.38 -5.12
CA LEU A 416 22.60 43.91 -5.00
C LEU A 416 23.01 44.75 -6.23
N GLN A 417 22.57 44.38 -7.43
CA GLN A 417 22.87 45.14 -8.65
C GLN A 417 22.04 46.43 -8.76
N THR A 418 20.74 46.38 -8.46
CA THR A 418 19.86 47.58 -8.51
C THR A 418 20.42 48.71 -7.63
N SER A 419 20.86 48.41 -6.41
CA SER A 419 21.42 49.40 -5.47
C SER A 419 22.80 49.94 -5.88
N SER A 420 23.52 49.24 -6.75
CA SER A 420 24.81 49.68 -7.31
C SER A 420 24.70 50.66 -8.49
N GLY A 421 23.49 50.85 -9.03
CA GLY A 421 23.20 51.81 -10.11
C GLY A 421 23.34 51.26 -11.55
N ASP A 422 23.69 49.99 -11.72
CA ASP A 422 23.72 49.35 -13.05
C ASP A 422 22.32 48.85 -13.45
N ALA A 423 21.55 49.73 -14.09
CA ALA A 423 20.18 49.42 -14.50
C ALA A 423 20.08 48.36 -15.60
N ASN A 424 21.12 48.17 -16.43
CA ASN A 424 21.10 47.14 -17.48
C ASN A 424 21.36 45.76 -16.86
N ALA A 425 22.43 45.61 -16.07
CA ALA A 425 22.70 44.36 -15.36
C ALA A 425 21.54 43.99 -14.42
N ALA A 426 20.94 44.98 -13.75
CA ALA A 426 19.76 44.76 -12.92
C ALA A 426 18.55 44.28 -13.73
N VAL A 427 18.25 44.86 -14.92
CA VAL A 427 17.16 44.37 -15.77
C VAL A 427 17.44 42.97 -16.29
N ASP A 428 18.68 42.65 -16.68
CA ASP A 428 19.05 41.31 -17.16
C ASP A 428 18.90 40.24 -16.07
N VAL A 429 19.29 40.54 -14.83
CA VAL A 429 19.09 39.60 -13.70
C VAL A 429 17.63 39.59 -13.23
N ILE A 430 16.86 40.69 -13.37
CA ILE A 430 15.41 40.71 -13.10
C ILE A 430 14.63 39.89 -14.16
N ASP A 431 15.02 39.96 -15.45
CA ASP A 431 14.42 39.12 -16.50
C ASP A 431 14.76 37.63 -16.26
N ARG A 432 16.02 37.29 -15.93
CA ARG A 432 16.41 35.92 -15.55
C ARG A 432 15.72 35.43 -14.27
N LEU A 433 15.54 36.30 -13.29
CA LEU A 433 14.78 36.02 -12.07
C LEU A 433 13.31 35.77 -12.39
N ALA A 434 12.69 36.58 -13.25
CA ALA A 434 11.30 36.37 -13.68
C ALA A 434 11.13 35.07 -14.49
N GLU A 435 12.15 34.68 -15.26
CA GLU A 435 12.19 33.41 -15.99
C GLU A 435 12.38 32.19 -15.06
N ALA A 436 13.17 32.32 -13.99
CA ALA A 436 13.38 31.27 -12.99
C ALA A 436 12.27 31.20 -11.91
N GLU A 437 11.63 32.33 -11.61
CA GLU A 437 10.49 32.42 -10.70
C GLU A 437 9.30 31.62 -11.27
N LYS A 438 8.67 30.81 -10.42
CA LYS A 438 7.55 29.95 -10.76
C LYS A 438 6.20 30.60 -10.44
N ASP A 439 6.15 31.50 -9.47
CA ASP A 439 4.96 32.28 -9.12
C ASP A 439 4.64 33.31 -10.22
N PRO A 440 3.50 33.15 -10.94
CA PRO A 440 3.17 34.04 -12.05
C PRO A 440 2.95 35.49 -11.60
N ASN A 441 2.47 35.74 -10.37
CA ASN A 441 2.25 37.09 -9.86
C ASN A 441 3.56 37.83 -9.64
N LYS A 442 4.51 37.21 -8.95
CA LYS A 442 5.84 37.80 -8.73
C LYS A 442 6.59 37.99 -10.05
N ARG A 443 6.49 37.02 -10.96
CA ARG A 443 7.01 37.14 -12.34
C ARG A 443 6.40 38.36 -13.06
N ALA A 444 5.08 38.56 -12.99
CA ALA A 444 4.43 39.72 -13.59
C ALA A 444 4.89 41.04 -12.97
N GLU A 445 4.99 41.11 -11.64
CA GLU A 445 5.50 42.29 -10.93
C GLU A 445 6.92 42.66 -11.36
N GLN A 446 7.82 41.69 -11.50
CA GLN A 446 9.18 41.91 -12.02
C GLN A 446 9.15 42.41 -13.47
N PHE A 447 8.27 41.89 -14.34
CA PHE A 447 8.13 42.40 -15.71
C PHE A 447 7.49 43.80 -15.80
N VAL A 448 6.54 44.17 -14.92
CA VAL A 448 6.02 45.54 -14.84
C VAL A 448 7.10 46.50 -14.34
N ARG A 449 7.89 46.07 -13.35
CA ARG A 449 9.05 46.82 -12.83
C ARG A 449 10.07 47.08 -13.94
N ALA A 450 10.34 46.08 -14.80
CA ALA A 450 11.16 46.27 -16.00
C ALA A 450 10.50 47.22 -17.00
N GLY A 451 9.21 47.05 -17.32
CA GLY A 451 8.49 47.82 -18.34
C GLY A 451 8.41 49.32 -18.08
N ARG A 452 8.24 49.75 -16.82
CA ARG A 452 8.24 51.17 -16.45
C ARG A 452 9.59 51.86 -16.67
N LEU A 453 10.70 51.14 -16.45
CA LEU A 453 12.06 51.63 -16.75
C LEU A 453 12.28 51.87 -18.26
N PHE A 454 11.49 51.25 -19.14
CA PHE A 454 11.47 51.54 -20.59
C PHE A 454 10.54 52.72 -20.95
N GLU A 455 9.38 52.83 -20.31
CA GLU A 455 8.40 53.91 -20.58
C GLU A 455 8.95 55.30 -20.25
N GLU A 456 9.65 55.46 -19.11
CA GLU A 456 10.32 56.71 -18.72
C GLU A 456 11.35 57.19 -19.77
N ARG A 457 11.88 56.26 -20.56
CA ARG A 457 12.85 56.49 -21.64
C ARG A 457 12.19 56.68 -23.01
N LYS A 458 10.85 56.67 -23.08
CA LYS A 458 10.00 56.76 -24.30
C LYS A 458 10.17 55.61 -25.29
N ASP A 459 10.61 54.45 -24.82
CA ASP A 459 10.66 53.23 -25.63
C ASP A 459 9.31 52.50 -25.57
N HIS A 460 8.43 52.79 -26.53
CA HIS A 460 7.10 52.21 -26.59
C HIS A 460 7.11 50.72 -26.95
N GLU A 461 8.09 50.24 -27.74
CA GLU A 461 8.19 48.82 -28.10
C GLU A 461 8.74 47.99 -26.93
N GLY A 462 9.76 48.50 -26.23
CA GLY A 462 10.23 47.94 -24.97
C GLY A 462 9.13 47.88 -23.91
N ALA A 463 8.39 48.99 -23.72
CA ALA A 463 7.27 49.05 -22.78
C ALA A 463 6.14 48.07 -23.13
N ILE A 464 5.65 48.05 -24.38
CA ILE A 464 4.63 47.07 -24.83
C ILE A 464 5.12 45.64 -24.61
N THR A 465 6.39 45.34 -24.91
CA THR A 465 6.94 44.00 -24.76
C THR A 465 6.96 43.55 -23.30
N ARG A 466 7.42 44.42 -22.38
CA ARG A 466 7.46 44.08 -20.94
C ARG A 466 6.08 44.08 -20.29
N PHE A 467 5.15 44.96 -20.69
CA PHE A 467 3.75 44.89 -20.25
C PHE A 467 3.00 43.68 -20.81
N LYS A 468 3.31 43.23 -22.03
CA LYS A 468 2.83 41.93 -22.54
C LYS A 468 3.40 40.78 -21.72
N ARG A 469 4.72 40.70 -21.49
CA ARG A 469 5.31 39.67 -20.60
C ARG A 469 4.69 39.67 -19.19
N ALA A 470 4.34 40.84 -18.66
CA ALA A 470 3.62 40.95 -17.39
C ALA A 470 2.19 40.39 -17.47
N LEU A 471 1.45 40.65 -18.55
CA LEU A 471 0.11 40.10 -18.78
C LEU A 471 0.13 38.60 -19.15
N ASP A 472 1.19 38.14 -19.81
CA ASP A 472 1.43 36.73 -20.10
C ASP A 472 1.81 35.95 -18.82
N ALA A 473 2.22 36.65 -17.75
CA ALA A 473 2.43 36.10 -16.42
C ALA A 473 1.19 36.27 -15.51
N VAL A 474 0.51 37.41 -15.51
CA VAL A 474 -0.80 37.62 -14.86
C VAL A 474 -1.74 38.35 -15.82
N PRO A 475 -2.70 37.65 -16.44
CA PRO A 475 -3.66 38.27 -17.36
C PRO A 475 -4.45 39.43 -16.72
N ASN A 476 -4.73 39.32 -15.42
CA ASN A 476 -5.59 40.21 -14.61
C ASN A 476 -4.85 41.43 -14.06
N HIS A 477 -3.61 41.67 -14.50
CA HIS A 477 -2.79 42.72 -13.92
C HIS A 477 -3.29 44.11 -14.35
N ARG A 478 -4.22 44.66 -13.57
CA ARG A 478 -4.97 45.90 -13.87
C ARG A 478 -4.08 47.05 -14.34
N ALA A 479 -2.90 47.21 -13.72
CA ALA A 479 -1.97 48.29 -14.07
C ALA A 479 -1.22 48.06 -15.41
N ALA A 480 -1.20 46.85 -15.95
CA ALA A 480 -0.66 46.53 -17.27
C ALA A 480 -1.76 46.59 -18.36
N SER A 481 -2.96 46.04 -18.11
CA SER A 481 -4.07 46.08 -19.10
C SER A 481 -4.55 47.50 -19.36
N ALA A 482 -4.68 48.34 -18.32
CA ALA A 482 -5.07 49.75 -18.47
C ALA A 482 -4.07 50.55 -19.31
N ALA A 483 -2.76 50.37 -19.06
CA ALA A 483 -1.70 51.01 -19.84
C ALA A 483 -1.72 50.58 -21.31
N LEU A 484 -2.09 49.32 -21.59
CA LEU A 484 -2.16 48.78 -22.95
C LEU A 484 -3.44 49.22 -23.70
N ARG A 485 -4.60 49.33 -23.03
CA ARG A 485 -5.87 49.72 -23.66
C ARG A 485 -5.88 51.16 -24.15
N GLU A 486 -5.33 52.07 -23.35
CA GLU A 486 -5.18 53.48 -23.74
C GLU A 486 -4.27 53.63 -24.97
N LEU A 487 -3.25 52.76 -25.07
CA LEU A 487 -2.30 52.76 -26.18
C LEU A 487 -2.94 52.28 -27.49
N TYR A 488 -3.71 51.18 -27.49
CA TYR A 488 -4.39 50.70 -28.71
C TYR A 488 -5.48 51.66 -29.23
N SER A 489 -6.25 52.30 -28.34
CA SER A 489 -7.31 53.24 -28.75
C SER A 489 -6.73 54.47 -29.47
N LYS A 490 -5.59 55.00 -29.00
CA LYS A 490 -4.87 56.11 -29.66
C LYS A 490 -4.32 55.75 -31.04
N LEU A 491 -4.12 54.46 -31.32
CA LEU A 491 -3.56 53.94 -32.56
C LEU A 491 -4.63 53.48 -33.57
N GLY A 492 -5.90 53.38 -33.16
CA GLY A 492 -7.03 53.09 -34.07
C GLY A 492 -7.15 51.62 -34.49
N ASP A 493 -6.71 50.68 -33.66
CA ASP A 493 -6.66 49.25 -33.98
C ASP A 493 -7.83 48.45 -33.34
N PRO A 494 -8.90 48.12 -34.08
CA PRO A 494 -10.01 47.33 -33.54
C PRO A 494 -9.65 45.86 -33.33
N ARG A 495 -8.58 45.35 -33.95
CA ARG A 495 -8.10 43.97 -33.74
C ARG A 495 -7.31 43.90 -32.45
N GLY A 496 -6.32 44.78 -32.25
CA GLY A 496 -5.64 44.94 -30.96
C GLY A 496 -6.59 45.26 -29.80
N ALA A 497 -7.69 45.98 -30.05
CA ALA A 497 -8.75 46.20 -29.06
C ALA A 497 -9.61 44.96 -28.79
N ALA A 498 -9.94 44.14 -29.81
CA ALA A 498 -10.62 42.85 -29.61
C ALA A 498 -9.71 41.86 -28.87
N ASP A 499 -8.45 41.73 -29.28
CA ASP A 499 -7.43 40.88 -28.65
C ASP A 499 -7.17 41.28 -27.19
N LEU A 500 -7.24 42.58 -26.88
CA LEU A 500 -7.15 43.05 -25.50
C LEU A 500 -8.45 42.83 -24.73
N LEU A 501 -9.63 43.06 -25.32
CA LEU A 501 -10.90 42.74 -24.66
C LEU A 501 -11.00 41.24 -24.34
N ILE A 502 -10.51 40.37 -25.22
CA ILE A 502 -10.36 38.93 -24.98
C ILE A 502 -9.45 38.71 -23.76
N ARG A 503 -8.22 39.23 -23.78
CA ARG A 503 -7.28 39.15 -22.64
C ARG A 503 -7.83 39.74 -21.34
N GLU A 504 -8.72 40.72 -21.40
CA GLU A 504 -9.33 41.37 -20.22
C GLU A 504 -10.59 40.65 -19.72
N ILE A 505 -11.33 39.97 -20.59
CA ILE A 505 -12.45 39.07 -20.26
C ILE A 505 -11.93 37.80 -19.59
N GLU A 506 -10.86 37.23 -20.16
CA GLU A 506 -10.06 36.16 -19.56
C GLU A 506 -9.58 36.51 -18.14
N ALA A 507 -9.60 37.81 -17.81
CA ALA A 507 -8.88 38.38 -16.69
C ALA A 507 -9.68 39.29 -15.75
N ALA A 508 -11.01 39.34 -15.90
CA ALA A 508 -11.87 40.04 -14.95
C ALA A 508 -12.21 39.14 -13.74
N GLU A 509 -12.66 39.76 -12.66
CA GLU A 509 -13.18 39.09 -11.46
C GLU A 509 -14.57 39.67 -11.15
N GLY A 510 -15.55 38.79 -10.93
CA GLY A 510 -16.95 39.17 -10.77
C GLY A 510 -17.71 39.15 -12.10
N ASP A 511 -18.93 38.61 -12.04
CA ASP A 511 -19.58 38.08 -13.23
C ASP A 511 -20.34 39.16 -14.00
N LEU A 512 -21.07 40.04 -13.30
CA LEU A 512 -21.79 41.17 -13.91
C LEU A 512 -20.92 42.06 -14.81
N GLU A 513 -19.61 42.17 -14.53
CA GLU A 513 -18.67 42.92 -15.38
C GLU A 513 -18.15 42.10 -16.55
N LYS A 514 -17.81 40.82 -16.36
CA LYS A 514 -17.52 39.91 -17.48
C LYS A 514 -18.68 39.83 -18.46
N ALA A 515 -19.91 39.78 -17.96
CA ALA A 515 -21.13 39.71 -18.75
C ALA A 515 -21.23 40.87 -19.73
N LYS A 516 -21.03 42.10 -19.25
CA LYS A 516 -21.06 43.32 -20.05
C LYS A 516 -19.93 43.34 -21.08
N LEU A 517 -18.73 42.88 -20.71
CA LEU A 517 -17.59 42.80 -21.62
C LEU A 517 -17.81 41.76 -22.73
N GLN A 518 -18.35 40.59 -22.38
CA GLN A 518 -18.71 39.53 -23.32
C GLN A 518 -19.88 39.95 -24.23
N ALA A 519 -20.95 40.55 -23.71
CA ALA A 519 -22.06 41.06 -24.54
C ALA A 519 -21.60 42.15 -25.52
N ARG A 520 -20.60 42.94 -25.11
CA ARG A 520 -19.96 43.94 -25.97
C ARG A 520 -19.06 43.29 -27.03
N LEU A 521 -18.34 42.22 -26.69
CA LEU A 521 -17.55 41.43 -27.64
C LEU A 521 -18.45 40.72 -28.67
N GLY A 522 -19.60 40.18 -28.25
CA GLY A 522 -20.59 39.54 -29.13
C GLY A 522 -21.20 40.52 -30.15
N ARG A 523 -21.50 41.76 -29.72
CA ARG A 523 -21.87 42.83 -30.65
C ARG A 523 -20.74 43.22 -31.59
N LEU A 524 -19.51 43.40 -31.08
CA LEU A 524 -18.34 43.72 -31.91
C LEU A 524 -18.12 42.64 -32.98
N TYR A 525 -18.32 41.37 -32.65
CA TYR A 525 -18.26 40.28 -33.61
C TYR A 525 -19.43 40.27 -34.60
N ARG A 526 -20.67 40.41 -34.15
CA ARG A 526 -21.85 40.36 -35.04
C ARG A 526 -21.91 41.55 -35.99
N ASP A 527 -21.63 42.75 -35.48
CA ASP A 527 -21.99 44.01 -36.12
C ASP A 527 -20.81 44.64 -36.88
N ASP A 528 -19.63 44.73 -36.25
CA ASP A 528 -18.43 45.37 -36.84
C ASP A 528 -17.51 44.38 -37.59
N LEU A 529 -17.24 43.20 -37.02
CA LEU A 529 -16.39 42.17 -37.63
C LEU A 529 -17.17 41.16 -38.51
N ARG A 530 -18.51 41.14 -38.39
CA ARG A 530 -19.45 40.30 -39.15
C ARG A 530 -19.17 38.78 -39.10
N ASP A 531 -18.92 38.28 -37.89
CA ASP A 531 -18.64 36.88 -37.60
C ASP A 531 -19.73 36.32 -36.67
N GLU A 532 -20.72 35.63 -37.23
CA GLU A 532 -21.86 35.08 -36.49
C GLU A 532 -21.47 33.95 -35.51
N ALA A 533 -20.39 33.23 -35.77
CA ALA A 533 -19.92 32.17 -34.87
C ALA A 533 -19.38 32.79 -33.58
N ARG A 534 -18.42 33.71 -33.71
CA ARG A 534 -17.82 34.42 -32.57
C ARG A 534 -18.76 35.39 -31.88
N ALA A 535 -19.79 35.87 -32.58
CA ALA A 535 -20.91 36.58 -31.96
C ALA A 535 -21.68 35.71 -30.99
N ARG A 536 -22.11 34.50 -31.41
CA ARG A 536 -22.87 33.57 -30.58
C ARG A 536 -22.09 33.20 -29.32
N GLU A 537 -20.82 32.86 -29.48
CA GLU A 537 -19.89 32.50 -28.39
C GLU A 537 -19.79 33.60 -27.32
N ALA A 538 -19.63 34.86 -27.72
CA ALA A 538 -19.53 35.97 -26.79
C ALA A 538 -20.87 36.42 -26.19
N PHE A 539 -22.02 36.17 -26.85
CA PHE A 539 -23.34 36.34 -26.20
C PHE A 539 -23.65 35.21 -25.21
N ASP A 540 -23.33 33.95 -25.53
CA ASP A 540 -23.46 32.81 -24.60
C ASP A 540 -22.63 33.04 -23.33
N ALA A 541 -21.38 33.48 -23.51
CA ALA A 541 -20.51 33.82 -22.40
C ALA A 541 -21.05 35.02 -21.57
N ALA A 542 -21.78 35.95 -22.18
CA ALA A 542 -22.36 37.07 -21.44
C ALA A 542 -23.48 36.65 -20.47
N LEU A 543 -24.40 35.79 -20.91
CA LEU A 543 -25.54 35.36 -20.09
C LEU A 543 -25.17 34.46 -18.92
N LEU A 544 -24.09 33.68 -19.05
CA LEU A 544 -23.57 32.92 -17.93
C LEU A 544 -23.19 33.85 -16.76
N LEU A 545 -22.71 35.03 -17.11
CA LEU A 545 -22.07 35.97 -16.20
C LEU A 545 -23.06 37.04 -15.68
N ASP A 546 -24.14 37.30 -16.41
CA ASP A 546 -25.36 37.96 -15.91
C ASP A 546 -26.61 37.39 -16.59
N PRO A 547 -27.39 36.53 -15.91
CA PRO A 547 -28.62 35.96 -16.46
C PRO A 547 -29.71 36.99 -16.79
N THR A 548 -29.60 38.22 -16.26
CA THR A 548 -30.52 39.34 -16.55
C THR A 548 -30.03 40.24 -17.69
N CYS A 549 -28.91 39.90 -18.35
CA CYS A 549 -28.37 40.65 -19.48
C CYS A 549 -29.25 40.50 -20.73
N ALA A 550 -30.30 41.32 -20.80
CA ALA A 550 -31.32 41.29 -21.85
C ALA A 550 -30.77 41.34 -23.28
N ASP A 551 -29.65 42.04 -23.50
CA ASP A 551 -28.98 42.12 -24.80
C ASP A 551 -28.47 40.78 -25.30
N ALA A 552 -27.90 39.97 -24.41
CA ALA A 552 -27.38 38.65 -24.75
C ALA A 552 -28.51 37.59 -24.82
N SER A 553 -29.53 37.69 -23.96
CA SER A 553 -30.75 36.87 -24.04
C SER A 553 -31.47 37.06 -25.35
N ARG A 554 -31.69 38.31 -25.78
CA ARG A 554 -32.24 38.61 -27.10
C ARG A 554 -31.33 38.08 -28.22
N GLY A 555 -30.03 38.39 -28.18
CA GLY A 555 -29.07 37.97 -29.19
C GLY A 555 -29.06 36.45 -29.44
N LEU A 556 -29.12 35.64 -28.38
CA LEU A 556 -29.18 34.18 -28.48
C LEU A 556 -30.56 33.64 -28.80
N GLY A 557 -31.62 34.26 -28.27
CA GLY A 557 -33.01 33.90 -28.58
C GLY A 557 -33.28 33.99 -30.07
N ASP A 558 -32.82 35.08 -30.71
CA ASP A 558 -32.91 35.25 -32.17
C ASP A 558 -32.10 34.19 -32.91
N MET A 559 -30.83 34.01 -32.53
CA MET A 559 -29.92 33.02 -33.12
C MET A 559 -30.32 31.55 -32.93
N ALA A 560 -31.12 31.23 -31.91
CA ALA A 560 -31.64 29.89 -31.64
C ALA A 560 -32.99 29.65 -32.34
N PHE A 561 -33.86 30.66 -32.37
CA PHE A 561 -35.13 30.59 -33.10
C PHE A 561 -34.89 30.40 -34.61
N ASP A 562 -33.95 31.15 -35.19
CA ASP A 562 -33.61 31.04 -36.61
C ASP A 562 -32.89 29.73 -36.95
N ALA A 563 -32.33 29.03 -35.94
CA ALA A 563 -31.77 27.69 -36.05
C ALA A 563 -32.80 26.55 -35.80
N GLY A 564 -34.02 26.87 -35.36
CA GLY A 564 -35.06 25.90 -35.05
C GLY A 564 -34.95 25.20 -33.67
N ASP A 565 -34.08 25.68 -32.77
CA ASP A 565 -34.02 25.21 -31.38
C ASP A 565 -35.03 25.98 -30.52
N PHE A 566 -36.27 25.49 -30.55
CA PHE A 566 -37.40 26.15 -29.90
C PHE A 566 -37.33 26.09 -28.36
N ALA A 567 -36.82 25.02 -27.77
CA ALA A 567 -36.64 24.95 -26.32
C ALA A 567 -35.64 26.02 -25.84
N ARG A 568 -34.51 26.18 -26.53
CA ARG A 568 -33.51 27.20 -26.23
C ARG A 568 -34.01 28.61 -26.52
N ALA A 569 -34.71 28.81 -27.63
CA ALA A 569 -35.35 30.09 -27.95
C ALA A 569 -36.33 30.51 -26.85
N ALA A 570 -37.25 29.62 -26.44
CA ALA A 570 -38.22 29.88 -25.37
C ALA A 570 -37.52 30.34 -24.07
N ARG A 571 -36.47 29.62 -23.65
CA ARG A 571 -35.73 29.91 -22.42
C ARG A 571 -35.00 31.26 -22.45
N HIS A 572 -34.50 31.69 -23.60
CA HIS A 572 -33.87 33.01 -23.73
C HIS A 572 -34.89 34.15 -23.80
N TYR A 573 -36.09 33.91 -24.35
CA TYR A 573 -37.15 34.91 -24.43
C TYR A 573 -38.08 34.96 -23.19
N GLU A 574 -38.23 33.89 -22.42
CA GLU A 574 -39.13 33.83 -21.25
C GLU A 574 -38.85 34.93 -20.20
N PRO A 575 -37.58 35.19 -19.79
CA PRO A 575 -37.27 36.29 -18.87
C PRO A 575 -37.66 37.66 -19.44
N LEU A 576 -37.66 37.79 -20.78
CA LEU A 576 -38.02 39.02 -21.47
C LEU A 576 -39.53 39.27 -21.48
N LEU A 577 -40.39 38.25 -21.32
CA LEU A 577 -41.86 38.43 -21.22
C LEU A 577 -42.25 39.36 -20.06
N GLY A 578 -41.57 39.23 -18.92
CA GLY A 578 -41.82 40.06 -17.72
C GLY A 578 -41.47 41.54 -17.90
N ILE A 579 -40.56 41.85 -18.84
CA ILE A 579 -40.14 43.21 -19.19
C ILE A 579 -40.61 43.65 -20.59
N ALA A 580 -41.38 42.83 -21.32
CA ALA A 580 -41.79 43.09 -22.70
C ALA A 580 -42.59 44.39 -22.85
N SER A 581 -43.35 44.77 -21.81
CA SER A 581 -44.10 46.04 -21.73
C SER A 581 -43.23 47.25 -21.37
N SER A 582 -41.98 47.05 -20.95
CA SER A 582 -40.97 48.10 -20.68
C SER A 582 -39.86 48.16 -21.74
N LEU A 583 -39.82 47.19 -22.65
CA LEU A 583 -39.10 47.27 -23.91
C LEU A 583 -39.90 48.12 -24.91
N ASP A 584 -39.35 48.35 -26.11
CA ASP A 584 -40.10 48.97 -27.19
C ASP A 584 -41.30 48.07 -27.60
N PRO A 585 -42.49 48.62 -27.92
CA PRO A 585 -43.68 47.81 -28.24
C PRO A 585 -43.50 46.84 -29.42
N ALA A 586 -42.64 47.16 -30.40
CA ALA A 586 -42.35 46.26 -31.51
C ALA A 586 -41.43 45.10 -31.08
N GLU A 587 -40.41 45.39 -30.26
CA GLU A 587 -39.55 44.36 -29.67
C GLU A 587 -40.34 43.44 -28.72
N GLY A 588 -41.24 44.01 -27.90
CA GLY A 588 -42.08 43.28 -26.96
C GLY A 588 -43.06 42.28 -27.61
N LEU A 589 -43.78 42.69 -28.67
CA LEU A 589 -44.70 41.79 -29.39
C LEU A 589 -43.96 40.65 -30.11
N ALA A 590 -42.79 40.94 -30.70
CA ALA A 590 -41.98 39.93 -31.38
C ALA A 590 -41.48 38.86 -30.41
N VAL A 591 -40.98 39.28 -29.24
CA VAL A 591 -40.61 38.39 -28.13
C VAL A 591 -41.81 37.52 -27.74
N CYS A 592 -42.97 38.09 -27.41
CA CYS A 592 -44.14 37.33 -26.96
C CYS A 592 -44.58 36.21 -27.93
N LEU A 593 -44.66 36.51 -29.24
CA LEU A 593 -45.07 35.52 -30.25
C LEU A 593 -44.02 34.43 -30.46
N ARG A 594 -42.73 34.80 -30.50
CA ARG A 594 -41.63 33.81 -30.60
C ARG A 594 -41.61 32.90 -29.36
N THR A 595 -41.82 33.43 -28.16
CA THR A 595 -41.89 32.63 -26.92
C THR A 595 -43.05 31.64 -26.90
N GLY A 596 -44.25 32.05 -27.36
CA GLY A 596 -45.45 31.19 -27.35
C GLY A 596 -45.32 29.95 -28.22
N GLU A 597 -44.87 30.10 -29.47
CA GLU A 597 -44.63 28.95 -30.35
C GLU A 597 -43.48 28.10 -29.83
N ALA A 598 -42.45 28.75 -29.26
CA ALA A 598 -41.30 28.05 -28.73
C ALA A 598 -41.65 27.12 -27.55
N PHE A 599 -42.46 27.58 -26.58
CA PHE A 599 -42.97 26.71 -25.51
C PHE A 599 -43.93 25.62 -25.98
N ARG A 600 -44.77 25.90 -26.99
CA ARG A 600 -45.68 24.90 -27.55
C ARG A 600 -44.92 23.73 -28.17
N ARG A 601 -43.78 24.01 -28.83
CA ARG A 601 -42.88 22.98 -29.38
C ARG A 601 -42.09 22.23 -28.31
N ASP A 602 -41.74 22.90 -27.21
CA ASP A 602 -41.11 22.29 -26.01
C ASP A 602 -42.12 21.53 -25.12
N LYS A 603 -43.42 21.55 -25.47
CA LYS A 603 -44.53 20.90 -24.75
C LYS A 603 -44.85 21.48 -23.37
N ASP A 604 -44.35 22.67 -23.03
CA ASP A 604 -44.82 23.41 -21.84
C ASP A 604 -46.11 24.16 -22.19
N TYR A 605 -47.22 23.42 -22.21
CA TYR A 605 -48.50 23.90 -22.68
C TYR A 605 -49.05 25.05 -21.81
N GLY A 606 -48.88 24.97 -20.48
CA GLY A 606 -49.31 26.03 -19.57
C GLY A 606 -48.54 27.35 -19.77
N LYS A 607 -47.23 27.29 -20.07
CA LYS A 607 -46.47 28.50 -20.43
C LYS A 607 -46.73 28.98 -21.86
N ALA A 608 -46.91 28.07 -22.81
CA ALA A 608 -47.30 28.41 -24.17
C ALA A 608 -48.63 29.19 -24.18
N GLU A 609 -49.64 28.69 -23.46
CA GLU A 609 -50.92 29.38 -23.27
C GLU A 609 -50.71 30.78 -22.69
N ARG A 610 -49.94 30.91 -21.59
CA ARG A 610 -49.63 32.20 -20.97
C ARG A 610 -48.94 33.17 -21.93
N ALA A 611 -47.93 32.72 -22.68
CA ALA A 611 -47.25 33.56 -23.66
C ALA A 611 -48.19 33.99 -24.80
N TYR A 612 -49.08 33.11 -25.26
CA TYR A 612 -50.13 33.48 -26.21
C TYR A 612 -51.21 34.38 -25.62
N LEU A 613 -51.49 34.31 -24.31
CA LEU A 613 -52.37 35.26 -23.62
C LEU A 613 -51.71 36.63 -23.42
N HIS A 614 -50.40 36.69 -23.15
CA HIS A 614 -49.62 37.93 -23.23
C HIS A 614 -49.65 38.52 -24.64
N ALA A 615 -49.53 37.70 -25.69
CA ALA A 615 -49.71 38.15 -27.07
C ALA A 615 -51.16 38.60 -27.36
N LYS A 616 -52.18 37.89 -26.85
CA LYS A 616 -53.61 38.23 -27.00
C LYS A 616 -53.98 39.54 -26.31
N ALA A 617 -53.31 39.87 -25.20
CA ALA A 617 -53.43 41.16 -24.52
C ALA A 617 -52.86 42.31 -25.36
N ILE A 618 -51.87 42.04 -26.21
CA ILE A 618 -51.35 43.00 -27.21
C ILE A 618 -52.23 43.00 -28.49
N ALA A 619 -52.80 41.85 -28.91
CA ALA A 619 -53.61 41.69 -30.13
C ALA A 619 -54.70 40.57 -30.05
N PRO A 620 -56.01 40.87 -29.83
CA PRO A 620 -57.00 39.84 -29.43
C PRO A 620 -57.66 38.94 -30.49
N LYS A 621 -57.62 39.28 -31.79
CA LYS A 621 -58.42 38.61 -32.86
C LYS A 621 -57.58 37.84 -33.90
N GLU A 622 -56.29 37.65 -33.62
CA GLU A 622 -55.34 37.10 -34.58
C GLU A 622 -55.47 35.57 -34.72
N PRO A 623 -55.73 35.00 -35.92
CA PRO A 623 -55.91 33.56 -36.10
C PRO A 623 -54.75 32.69 -35.61
N ALA A 624 -53.51 33.17 -35.71
CA ALA A 624 -52.33 32.46 -35.20
C ALA A 624 -52.38 32.23 -33.68
N VAL A 625 -53.04 33.12 -32.93
CA VAL A 625 -53.22 32.99 -31.47
C VAL A 625 -54.30 31.95 -31.14
N LEU A 626 -55.36 31.83 -31.95
CA LEU A 626 -56.42 30.84 -31.72
C LEU A 626 -55.96 29.40 -32.03
N TRP A 627 -55.18 29.19 -33.09
CA TRP A 627 -54.59 27.88 -33.41
C TRP A 627 -53.59 27.43 -32.34
N GLY A 628 -52.75 28.36 -31.85
CA GLY A 628 -51.77 28.08 -30.79
C GLY A 628 -52.44 27.56 -29.51
N LEU A 629 -53.57 28.14 -29.10
CA LEU A 629 -54.32 27.71 -27.91
C LEU A 629 -54.98 26.32 -28.08
N ALA A 630 -55.51 25.99 -29.26
CA ALA A 630 -56.18 24.70 -29.50
C ALA A 630 -55.22 23.50 -29.49
N ASP A 631 -54.07 23.63 -30.14
CA ASP A 631 -53.01 22.59 -30.15
C ASP A 631 -52.43 22.34 -28.75
N VAL A 632 -52.28 23.41 -27.97
CA VAL A 632 -51.79 23.40 -26.59
C VAL A 632 -52.71 22.57 -25.68
N ALA A 633 -54.03 22.79 -25.74
CA ALA A 633 -54.99 22.10 -24.87
C ALA A 633 -55.07 20.58 -25.13
N LEU A 634 -55.06 20.15 -26.40
CA LEU A 634 -55.09 18.73 -26.76
C LEU A 634 -53.82 18.00 -26.34
N ALA A 635 -52.67 18.61 -26.54
CA ALA A 635 -51.39 17.99 -26.24
C ALA A 635 -51.08 17.99 -24.72
N ALA A 636 -51.79 18.81 -23.94
CA ALA A 636 -51.84 18.80 -22.48
C ALA A 636 -52.83 17.78 -21.88
N GLU A 637 -53.56 17.03 -22.71
CA GLU A 637 -54.59 16.08 -22.27
C GLU A 637 -55.81 16.73 -21.56
N SER A 638 -55.99 18.04 -21.71
CA SER A 638 -57.20 18.77 -21.29
C SER A 638 -58.36 18.50 -22.26
N TRP A 639 -58.94 17.29 -22.21
CA TRP A 639 -59.90 16.81 -23.22
C TRP A 639 -61.10 17.74 -23.44
N ASP A 640 -61.68 18.32 -22.40
CA ASP A 640 -62.81 19.24 -22.52
C ASP A 640 -62.41 20.59 -23.17
N GLU A 641 -61.22 21.12 -22.85
CA GLU A 641 -60.70 22.36 -23.43
C GLU A 641 -60.25 22.16 -24.89
N ALA A 642 -59.68 20.98 -25.20
CA ALA A 642 -59.39 20.56 -26.56
C ALA A 642 -60.67 20.47 -27.40
N LEU A 643 -61.71 19.79 -26.90
CA LEU A 643 -63.02 19.70 -27.56
C LEU A 643 -63.67 21.08 -27.74
N LEU A 644 -63.52 21.98 -26.76
CA LEU A 644 -64.00 23.36 -26.84
C LEU A 644 -63.26 24.16 -27.93
N HIS A 645 -61.93 24.21 -27.88
CA HIS A 645 -61.12 25.03 -28.78
C HIS A 645 -61.11 24.49 -30.22
N TYR A 646 -61.08 23.18 -30.46
CA TYR A 646 -61.28 22.63 -31.80
C TYR A 646 -62.73 22.82 -32.28
N GLY A 647 -63.73 22.79 -31.40
CA GLY A 647 -65.11 23.12 -31.75
C GLY A 647 -65.33 24.61 -32.07
N GLU A 648 -64.59 25.54 -31.45
CA GLU A 648 -64.54 26.95 -31.83
C GLU A 648 -63.78 27.18 -33.14
N LEU A 649 -62.65 26.47 -33.32
CA LEU A 649 -61.88 26.49 -34.56
C LEU A 649 -62.75 26.01 -35.74
N GLU A 650 -63.38 24.84 -35.65
CA GLU A 650 -64.25 24.29 -36.71
C GLU A 650 -65.43 25.24 -37.05
N ARG A 651 -65.98 25.96 -36.07
CA ARG A 651 -67.03 26.98 -36.29
C ARG A 651 -66.51 28.30 -36.87
N SER A 652 -65.25 28.66 -36.64
CA SER A 652 -64.62 29.86 -37.17
C SER A 652 -63.99 29.65 -38.55
N LEU A 653 -63.76 28.40 -38.96
CA LEU A 653 -63.29 28.06 -40.29
C LEU A 653 -64.29 28.50 -41.39
N PRO A 654 -63.80 29.04 -42.52
CA PRO A 654 -64.66 29.47 -43.62
C PRO A 654 -65.30 28.26 -44.33
N LYS A 655 -66.50 28.46 -44.90
CA LYS A 655 -67.32 27.43 -45.57
C LYS A 655 -66.66 26.69 -46.76
N GLY A 656 -65.44 27.07 -47.16
CA GLY A 656 -64.67 26.47 -48.25
C GLY A 656 -63.45 25.65 -47.83
N ALA A 657 -63.27 25.35 -46.53
CA ALA A 657 -62.16 24.52 -46.05
C ALA A 657 -62.13 23.13 -46.72
N THR A 658 -60.95 22.54 -46.83
CA THR A 658 -60.69 21.26 -47.52
C THR A 658 -61.08 20.04 -46.68
N ASP A 659 -61.17 18.87 -47.32
CA ASP A 659 -61.42 17.60 -46.62
C ASP A 659 -60.20 17.09 -45.85
N GLU A 660 -58.98 17.52 -46.22
CA GLU A 660 -57.74 17.22 -45.49
C GLU A 660 -57.66 18.01 -44.17
N GLU A 661 -57.94 19.32 -44.21
CA GLU A 661 -58.07 20.15 -42.99
C GLU A 661 -59.17 19.60 -42.06
N ARG A 662 -60.32 19.18 -42.59
CA ARG A 662 -61.38 18.52 -41.80
C ARG A 662 -60.96 17.14 -41.27
N GLY A 663 -60.20 16.36 -42.04
CA GLY A 663 -59.73 15.03 -41.65
C GLY A 663 -58.72 15.08 -40.49
N GLN A 664 -57.78 16.03 -40.54
CA GLN A 664 -56.75 16.15 -39.50
C GLN A 664 -57.34 16.60 -38.15
N VAL A 665 -58.34 17.48 -38.14
CA VAL A 665 -59.09 17.84 -36.92
C VAL A 665 -59.80 16.61 -36.33
N ARG A 666 -60.36 15.71 -37.15
CA ARG A 666 -61.04 14.48 -36.68
C ARG A 666 -60.09 13.44 -36.08
N LEU A 667 -58.92 13.23 -36.67
CA LEU A 667 -57.89 12.34 -36.09
C LEU A 667 -57.48 12.80 -34.69
N ARG A 668 -57.31 14.12 -34.50
CA ARG A 668 -57.02 14.72 -33.20
C ARG A 668 -58.19 14.60 -32.22
N LEU A 669 -59.43 14.71 -32.68
CA LEU A 669 -60.64 14.46 -31.90
C LEU A 669 -60.69 13.02 -31.36
N GLY A 670 -60.37 12.02 -32.18
CA GLY A 670 -60.34 10.61 -31.78
C GLY A 670 -59.25 10.29 -30.74
N GLN A 671 -58.11 10.97 -30.82
CA GLN A 671 -57.05 10.88 -29.82
C GLN A 671 -57.50 11.44 -28.45
N ALA A 672 -58.27 12.52 -28.44
CA ALA A 672 -58.86 13.06 -27.20
C ALA A 672 -59.88 12.10 -26.56
N LEU A 673 -60.69 11.41 -27.38
CA LEU A 673 -61.66 10.41 -26.90
C LEU A 673 -60.98 9.18 -26.29
N HIS A 674 -59.80 8.78 -26.79
CA HIS A 674 -59.01 7.71 -26.17
C HIS A 674 -58.55 8.06 -24.76
N GLY A 675 -57.95 9.24 -24.61
CA GLY A 675 -57.39 9.67 -23.34
C GLY A 675 -58.43 10.00 -22.27
N SER A 676 -59.69 10.28 -22.64
CA SER A 676 -60.79 10.42 -21.69
C SER A 676 -61.32 9.09 -21.13
N GLY A 677 -60.77 7.95 -21.57
CA GLY A 677 -61.10 6.62 -21.08
C GLY A 677 -62.12 5.85 -21.92
N ASP A 678 -62.61 6.42 -23.03
CA ASP A 678 -63.43 5.70 -24.02
C ASP A 678 -62.53 4.83 -24.91
N LEU A 679 -61.99 3.75 -24.32
CA LEU A 679 -61.10 2.80 -25.00
C LEU A 679 -61.78 2.13 -26.19
N ASP A 680 -63.09 1.90 -26.10
CA ASP A 680 -63.89 1.46 -27.22
C ASP A 680 -63.90 2.56 -28.29
N GLY A 681 -64.26 3.80 -27.95
CA GLY A 681 -64.17 4.99 -28.83
C GLY A 681 -62.81 5.19 -29.50
N ALA A 682 -61.73 4.76 -28.86
CA ALA A 682 -60.36 4.81 -29.38
C ALA A 682 -60.04 3.68 -30.37
N ALA A 683 -60.30 2.43 -29.98
CA ALA A 683 -60.12 1.28 -30.86
C ALA A 683 -60.98 1.44 -32.12
N LYS A 684 -62.13 2.10 -31.99
CA LYS A 684 -62.98 2.60 -33.07
C LYS A 684 -62.27 3.63 -33.95
N ALA A 685 -61.81 4.74 -33.38
CA ALA A 685 -61.07 5.79 -34.12
C ALA A 685 -59.76 5.29 -34.78
N LEU A 686 -59.16 4.20 -34.28
CA LEU A 686 -57.99 3.54 -34.85
C LEU A 686 -58.31 2.37 -35.81
N ALA A 687 -59.48 1.74 -35.70
CA ALA A 687 -59.97 0.79 -36.70
C ALA A 687 -60.49 1.51 -37.96
N GLU A 688 -60.96 2.75 -37.77
CA GLU A 688 -61.07 3.76 -38.81
C GLU A 688 -59.67 4.15 -39.40
N ALA A 689 -58.58 3.43 -39.02
CA ALA A 689 -57.21 3.47 -39.58
C ALA A 689 -56.47 2.10 -39.89
N GLY A 690 -56.43 1.04 -39.03
CA GLY A 690 -56.18 -0.46 -39.32
C GLY A 690 -54.81 -1.23 -39.05
N ALA A 691 -54.76 -2.37 -38.27
CA ALA A 691 -53.53 -3.24 -37.91
C ALA A 691 -53.74 -4.76 -37.35
N THR A 692 -52.72 -5.55 -36.82
CA THR A 692 -52.74 -7.07 -36.46
C THR A 692 -51.67 -7.71 -35.43
N VAL A 693 -51.70 -9.03 -34.94
CA VAL A 693 -50.91 -9.66 -33.76
C VAL A 693 -50.61 -11.26 -33.68
N VAL A 694 -49.52 -11.81 -32.99
CA VAL A 694 -49.07 -13.27 -32.73
C VAL A 694 -48.49 -13.61 -31.26
N LEU A 695 -48.35 -14.88 -30.74
CA LEU A 695 -47.88 -15.28 -29.35
C LEU A 695 -47.06 -16.64 -29.13
N GLY A 696 -46.53 -16.96 -27.92
CA GLY A 696 -45.93 -18.27 -27.47
C GLY A 696 -45.82 -18.51 -25.91
N THR A 697 -45.63 -19.74 -25.38
CA THR A 697 -45.75 -20.08 -23.92
C THR A 697 -45.08 -21.38 -23.39
N TRP A 698 -44.91 -21.53 -22.06
CA TRP A 698 -44.31 -22.71 -21.37
C TRP A 698 -45.26 -23.93 -21.35
N PRO A 699 -44.83 -25.18 -21.68
CA PRO A 699 -45.74 -26.31 -21.87
C PRO A 699 -46.70 -26.62 -20.70
N PRO A 700 -46.28 -26.53 -19.42
CA PRO A 700 -47.18 -26.66 -18.26
C PRO A 700 -48.34 -25.65 -18.15
N ALA A 701 -48.29 -24.51 -18.86
CA ALA A 701 -49.28 -23.43 -18.77
C ALA A 701 -50.25 -23.36 -19.99
N MET A 702 -49.85 -23.93 -21.13
CA MET A 702 -50.46 -23.69 -22.45
C MET A 702 -51.98 -23.95 -22.53
N SER A 703 -52.48 -25.04 -21.93
CA SER A 703 -53.90 -25.45 -22.04
C SER A 703 -54.89 -24.48 -21.36
N ILE A 704 -54.42 -23.67 -20.41
CA ILE A 704 -55.26 -22.71 -19.69
C ILE A 704 -55.62 -21.54 -20.63
N PHE A 705 -54.63 -21.03 -21.36
CA PHE A 705 -54.75 -19.86 -22.24
C PHE A 705 -55.76 -20.08 -23.37
N GLU A 706 -55.58 -21.12 -24.18
CA GLU A 706 -56.44 -21.41 -25.34
C GLU A 706 -57.92 -21.60 -24.98
N THR A 707 -58.19 -22.05 -23.75
CA THR A 707 -59.56 -22.33 -23.27
C THR A 707 -60.34 -21.05 -22.99
N LEU A 708 -59.66 -19.94 -22.67
CA LEU A 708 -60.30 -18.64 -22.47
C LEU A 708 -60.74 -18.02 -23.80
N LEU A 709 -59.84 -18.04 -24.80
CA LEU A 709 -60.08 -17.44 -26.12
C LEU A 709 -61.26 -18.11 -26.86
N ARG A 710 -61.27 -19.45 -26.93
CA ARG A 710 -62.34 -20.22 -27.60
C ARG A 710 -63.75 -20.06 -27.01
N ARG A 711 -63.89 -19.46 -25.83
CA ARG A 711 -65.18 -19.31 -25.12
C ARG A 711 -65.81 -17.93 -25.26
N GLY A 712 -65.31 -17.06 -26.15
CA GLY A 712 -65.89 -15.73 -26.41
C GLY A 712 -65.83 -14.77 -25.22
N LYS A 713 -65.08 -15.10 -24.15
CA LYS A 713 -64.96 -14.29 -22.92
C LYS A 713 -64.16 -12.99 -23.11
N MET A 714 -63.89 -12.62 -24.35
CA MET A 714 -63.07 -11.48 -24.78
C MET A 714 -63.73 -10.70 -25.93
N ASP A 715 -65.00 -10.94 -26.27
CA ASP A 715 -65.63 -10.39 -27.50
C ASP A 715 -66.03 -8.91 -27.44
N ASP A 716 -66.57 -8.43 -26.31
CA ASP A 716 -66.99 -7.02 -26.20
C ASP A 716 -65.81 -6.06 -26.35
N ALA A 717 -64.63 -6.45 -25.84
CA ALA A 717 -63.36 -5.74 -25.98
C ALA A 717 -62.79 -5.72 -27.43
N ARG A 718 -63.59 -6.10 -28.44
CA ARG A 718 -63.17 -6.18 -29.86
C ARG A 718 -64.06 -5.39 -30.84
N ARG A 719 -65.09 -4.63 -30.42
CA ARG A 719 -66.12 -4.04 -31.33
C ARG A 719 -65.87 -2.58 -31.80
N MET A 720 -66.05 -2.35 -33.10
CA MET A 720 -65.66 -1.12 -33.83
C MET A 720 -66.87 -0.20 -34.19
N ALA A 721 -66.65 1.01 -34.72
CA ALA A 721 -67.67 2.10 -34.74
C ALA A 721 -68.64 2.01 -35.92
N ASP A 722 -68.19 1.36 -37.00
CA ASP A 722 -69.03 0.87 -38.09
C ASP A 722 -69.86 -0.36 -37.69
N GLY A 723 -69.43 -1.10 -36.65
CA GLY A 723 -70.11 -2.23 -36.03
C GLY A 723 -69.35 -3.58 -35.97
N SER A 724 -68.11 -3.68 -36.48
CA SER A 724 -67.36 -4.95 -36.74
C SER A 724 -66.40 -5.42 -35.58
N LEU A 725 -65.60 -6.52 -35.74
CA LEU A 725 -64.76 -7.19 -34.69
C LEU A 725 -63.28 -7.49 -35.11
N LEU A 726 -62.34 -7.66 -34.15
CA LEU A 726 -60.86 -7.85 -34.30
C LEU A 726 -60.31 -9.28 -33.96
N GLU A 727 -59.23 -9.82 -34.58
CA GLU A 727 -58.75 -11.25 -34.43
C GLU A 727 -57.21 -11.47 -34.22
N PHE A 728 -56.75 -12.72 -33.96
CA PHE A 728 -55.34 -13.14 -33.64
C PHE A 728 -54.78 -14.26 -34.55
N GLU A 729 -53.45 -14.36 -34.73
CA GLU A 729 -52.80 -15.19 -35.77
C GLU A 729 -52.17 -16.57 -35.32
N LYS A 730 -51.24 -16.68 -34.33
CA LYS A 730 -50.55 -17.98 -33.94
C LYS A 730 -50.04 -18.13 -32.48
N VAL A 731 -49.71 -19.37 -32.01
CA VAL A 731 -49.22 -19.74 -30.64
C VAL A 731 -48.25 -20.97 -30.60
N TYR A 732 -47.13 -20.95 -29.83
CA TYR A 732 -46.09 -22.03 -29.71
C TYR A 732 -45.69 -22.50 -28.27
N PRO A 733 -45.07 -23.70 -28.09
CA PRO A 733 -44.48 -24.19 -26.82
C PRO A 733 -42.93 -24.03 -26.68
N LEU A 734 -42.37 -23.85 -25.47
CA LEU A 734 -40.91 -23.81 -25.19
C LEU A 734 -40.52 -24.15 -23.73
N ASP A 735 -39.44 -24.92 -23.52
CA ASP A 735 -38.71 -25.06 -22.25
C ASP A 735 -37.17 -24.93 -22.49
N ALA A 736 -36.50 -24.10 -21.69
CA ALA A 736 -35.15 -23.60 -21.97
C ALA A 736 -34.02 -24.25 -21.14
N GLU A 737 -34.33 -25.26 -20.32
CA GLU A 737 -33.30 -26.07 -19.61
C GLU A 737 -32.65 -27.14 -20.50
N TYR A 738 -33.19 -27.37 -21.71
CA TYR A 738 -32.78 -28.47 -22.58
C TYR A 738 -32.52 -27.98 -24.02
N ASP A 739 -31.36 -28.36 -24.56
CA ASP A 739 -30.92 -27.99 -25.91
C ASP A 739 -31.62 -28.86 -26.98
N ARG A 740 -31.62 -30.18 -26.75
CA ARG A 740 -32.23 -31.21 -27.61
C ARG A 740 -32.96 -32.27 -26.77
N MET A 741 -33.96 -32.92 -27.37
CA MET A 741 -34.80 -33.94 -26.71
C MET A 741 -34.01 -35.14 -26.14
N GLU A 742 -32.83 -35.45 -26.68
CA GLU A 742 -31.95 -36.50 -26.15
C GLU A 742 -31.31 -36.15 -24.79
N ASN A 743 -31.17 -34.85 -24.46
CA ASN A 743 -30.66 -34.39 -23.18
C ASN A 743 -31.74 -34.40 -22.08
N VAL A 744 -33.02 -34.55 -22.45
CA VAL A 744 -34.14 -34.50 -21.51
C VAL A 744 -34.26 -35.85 -20.78
N PRO A 745 -34.26 -35.87 -19.43
CA PRO A 745 -34.50 -37.09 -18.65
C PRO A 745 -35.83 -37.76 -19.04
N GLU A 746 -35.85 -39.10 -19.03
CA GLU A 746 -37.02 -39.89 -19.43
C GLU A 746 -38.26 -39.56 -18.56
N GLU A 747 -38.05 -39.28 -17.27
CA GLU A 747 -39.08 -38.82 -16.33
C GLU A 747 -39.77 -37.52 -16.77
N VAL A 748 -39.04 -36.59 -17.39
CA VAL A 748 -39.57 -35.32 -17.88
C VAL A 748 -40.29 -35.50 -19.22
N ARG A 749 -39.70 -36.29 -20.15
CA ARG A 749 -40.32 -36.59 -21.46
C ARG A 749 -41.64 -37.33 -21.33
N THR A 750 -41.75 -38.26 -20.38
CA THR A 750 -42.96 -39.06 -20.14
C THR A 750 -44.00 -38.35 -19.27
N HIS A 751 -43.68 -37.19 -18.70
CA HIS A 751 -44.60 -36.45 -17.84
C HIS A 751 -45.76 -35.83 -18.64
N ARG A 752 -47.00 -36.01 -18.15
CA ARG A 752 -48.25 -35.60 -18.85
C ARG A 752 -48.32 -34.14 -19.32
N ARG A 753 -47.56 -33.22 -18.72
CA ARG A 753 -47.53 -31.81 -19.14
C ARG A 753 -46.64 -31.55 -20.37
N TYR A 754 -45.76 -32.49 -20.71
CA TYR A 754 -44.77 -32.38 -21.78
C TYR A 754 -44.99 -33.40 -22.91
N ALA A 755 -45.47 -34.61 -22.59
CA ALA A 755 -45.59 -35.73 -23.55
C ALA A 755 -46.30 -35.37 -24.88
N ASP A 756 -47.38 -34.57 -24.82
CA ASP A 756 -48.20 -34.20 -25.99
C ASP A 756 -47.78 -32.85 -26.63
N ARG A 757 -46.58 -32.33 -26.33
CA ARG A 757 -46.17 -30.96 -26.68
C ARG A 757 -45.12 -30.86 -27.79
N GLY A 758 -44.80 -31.97 -28.42
CA GLY A 758 -43.78 -32.04 -29.48
C GLY A 758 -42.37 -31.84 -28.93
N ASP A 759 -41.45 -31.38 -29.78
CA ASP A 759 -40.14 -30.95 -29.33
C ASP A 759 -40.25 -29.55 -28.70
N PHE A 760 -40.21 -29.50 -27.38
CA PHE A 760 -40.27 -28.27 -26.60
C PHE A 760 -38.88 -27.69 -26.28
N THR A 761 -37.80 -28.30 -26.76
CA THR A 761 -36.43 -27.84 -26.50
C THR A 761 -36.07 -26.60 -27.30
N ILE A 762 -34.95 -25.95 -26.97
CA ILE A 762 -34.44 -24.78 -27.69
C ILE A 762 -34.28 -25.07 -29.20
N GLY A 763 -33.73 -26.26 -29.53
CA GLY A 763 -33.63 -26.70 -30.92
C GLY A 763 -35.01 -26.90 -31.59
N GLY A 764 -35.97 -27.50 -30.88
CA GLY A 764 -37.33 -27.73 -31.37
C GLY A 764 -38.08 -26.45 -31.74
N LEU A 765 -37.96 -25.39 -30.93
CA LEU A 765 -38.54 -24.08 -31.25
C LEU A 765 -37.89 -23.45 -32.49
N ALA A 766 -36.57 -23.55 -32.64
CA ALA A 766 -35.86 -23.03 -33.81
C ALA A 766 -36.37 -23.71 -35.10
N ASP A 767 -36.47 -25.04 -35.07
CA ASP A 767 -36.97 -25.84 -36.19
C ASP A 767 -38.45 -25.50 -36.52
N ALA A 768 -39.29 -25.20 -35.52
CA ALA A 768 -40.68 -24.78 -35.72
C ALA A 768 -40.83 -23.35 -36.31
N LEU A 769 -40.09 -22.36 -35.80
CA LEU A 769 -40.10 -20.99 -36.32
C LEU A 769 -39.61 -20.94 -37.77
N LYS A 770 -38.59 -21.74 -38.09
CA LYS A 770 -38.08 -21.92 -39.45
C LYS A 770 -39.14 -22.49 -40.40
N ALA A 771 -39.90 -23.49 -39.94
CA ALA A 771 -40.95 -24.10 -40.75
C ALA A 771 -42.12 -23.15 -41.06
N ASP A 772 -42.50 -22.29 -40.11
CA ASP A 772 -43.66 -21.40 -40.25
C ASP A 772 -43.35 -20.04 -40.90
N PHE A 773 -42.13 -19.53 -40.74
CA PHE A 773 -41.75 -18.19 -41.20
C PHE A 773 -40.48 -18.13 -42.08
N GLY A 774 -39.83 -19.27 -42.33
CA GLY A 774 -38.69 -19.42 -43.25
C GLY A 774 -37.31 -19.26 -42.61
N ASP A 775 -36.28 -19.47 -43.44
CA ASP A 775 -34.86 -19.60 -43.06
C ASP A 775 -34.22 -18.35 -42.43
N SER A 776 -34.86 -17.18 -42.55
CA SER A 776 -34.36 -15.92 -42.00
C SER A 776 -35.55 -15.10 -41.50
N CYS A 777 -36.20 -15.62 -40.46
CA CYS A 777 -37.46 -15.08 -39.92
C CYS A 777 -37.29 -14.12 -38.74
N LEU A 778 -36.11 -14.10 -38.09
CA LEU A 778 -35.87 -13.35 -36.85
C LEU A 778 -35.00 -12.11 -37.08
N ASP A 779 -35.43 -10.97 -36.53
CA ASP A 779 -34.60 -9.76 -36.44
C ASP A 779 -33.94 -9.61 -35.05
N ILE A 780 -34.63 -10.07 -34.01
CA ILE A 780 -34.29 -9.82 -32.60
C ILE A 780 -34.54 -11.08 -31.76
N VAL A 781 -33.61 -11.42 -30.86
CA VAL A 781 -33.74 -12.49 -29.86
C VAL A 781 -33.40 -11.94 -28.47
N ILE A 782 -34.26 -12.20 -27.48
CA ILE A 782 -34.09 -11.70 -26.10
C ILE A 782 -34.06 -12.86 -25.10
N HIS A 783 -32.96 -12.99 -24.35
CA HIS A 783 -32.79 -13.94 -23.25
C HIS A 783 -33.04 -13.25 -21.90
N ALA A 784 -34.24 -13.46 -21.34
CA ALA A 784 -34.65 -12.91 -20.05
C ALA A 784 -34.93 -14.04 -19.04
N LEU A 785 -33.99 -14.97 -18.89
CA LEU A 785 -34.14 -16.20 -18.11
C LEU A 785 -33.17 -16.27 -16.92
N ALA A 786 -33.64 -16.85 -15.81
CA ALA A 786 -32.85 -17.18 -14.63
C ALA A 786 -33.55 -18.28 -13.82
N ASN A 787 -32.83 -19.37 -13.51
CA ASN A 787 -33.30 -20.44 -12.63
C ASN A 787 -32.13 -21.01 -11.80
N GLY A 788 -32.43 -21.44 -10.57
CA GLY A 788 -31.47 -22.02 -9.64
C GLY A 788 -32.17 -22.71 -8.47
N SER A 789 -32.06 -24.03 -8.38
CA SER A 789 -32.79 -24.86 -7.42
C SER A 789 -32.41 -24.64 -5.96
N GLU A 790 -31.18 -24.18 -5.70
CA GLU A 790 -30.63 -23.91 -4.37
C GLU A 790 -30.42 -22.41 -4.09
N VAL A 791 -31.08 -21.49 -4.84
CA VAL A 791 -30.85 -20.03 -4.80
C VAL A 791 -30.87 -19.37 -3.40
N LYS A 792 -31.51 -20.01 -2.41
CA LYS A 792 -31.59 -19.53 -1.02
C LYS A 792 -30.41 -19.96 -0.13
N ASN A 793 -29.61 -20.93 -0.56
CA ASN A 793 -28.49 -21.46 0.22
C ASN A 793 -27.28 -20.50 0.14
N PRO A 794 -26.53 -20.27 1.24
CA PRO A 794 -25.22 -19.64 1.17
C PRO A 794 -24.28 -20.38 0.21
N LEU A 795 -23.33 -19.67 -0.42
CA LEU A 795 -22.42 -20.28 -1.40
C LEU A 795 -21.57 -21.41 -0.80
N LEU A 796 -21.14 -21.28 0.47
CA LEU A 796 -20.38 -22.30 1.19
C LEU A 796 -21.19 -23.58 1.48
N GLU A 797 -22.52 -23.50 1.44
CA GLU A 797 -23.45 -24.60 1.68
C GLU A 797 -24.07 -25.14 0.38
N THR A 798 -23.82 -24.48 -0.76
CA THR A 798 -24.42 -24.84 -2.05
C THR A 798 -23.81 -26.14 -2.57
N SER A 799 -24.64 -27.11 -2.93
CA SER A 799 -24.16 -28.38 -3.45
C SER A 799 -23.54 -28.21 -4.85
N ARG A 800 -22.58 -29.06 -5.22
CA ARG A 800 -22.01 -29.10 -6.58
C ARG A 800 -23.10 -29.25 -7.65
N LYS A 801 -24.18 -29.99 -7.35
CA LYS A 801 -25.32 -30.18 -8.27
C LYS A 801 -26.13 -28.89 -8.43
N GLY A 802 -26.47 -28.22 -7.32
CA GLY A 802 -27.19 -26.95 -7.33
C GLY A 802 -26.43 -25.85 -8.08
N TYR A 803 -25.12 -25.73 -7.79
CA TYR A 803 -24.24 -24.76 -8.45
C TYR A 803 -24.19 -24.96 -9.97
N LEU A 804 -23.93 -26.18 -10.44
CA LEU A 804 -23.87 -26.49 -11.87
C LEU A 804 -25.23 -26.32 -12.57
N SER A 805 -26.33 -26.63 -11.88
CA SER A 805 -27.70 -26.41 -12.40
C SER A 805 -28.00 -24.93 -12.61
N ALA A 806 -27.63 -24.06 -11.66
CA ALA A 806 -27.82 -22.62 -11.78
C ALA A 806 -27.04 -22.01 -12.96
N VAL A 807 -25.77 -22.41 -13.14
CA VAL A 807 -24.93 -21.98 -14.28
C VAL A 807 -25.50 -22.50 -15.60
N GLY A 808 -25.94 -23.76 -15.66
CA GLY A 808 -26.55 -24.35 -16.85
C GLY A 808 -27.79 -23.60 -17.31
N ALA A 809 -28.81 -23.50 -16.45
CA ALA A 809 -30.11 -22.92 -16.80
C ALA A 809 -30.05 -21.39 -17.04
N SER A 810 -29.12 -20.67 -16.40
CA SER A 810 -29.10 -19.20 -16.41
C SER A 810 -28.01 -18.55 -17.28
N ALA A 811 -26.94 -19.27 -17.62
CA ALA A 811 -25.85 -18.79 -18.48
C ALA A 811 -25.75 -19.61 -19.78
N TYR A 812 -25.56 -20.92 -19.65
CA TYR A 812 -25.36 -21.80 -20.80
C TYR A 812 -26.59 -21.88 -21.72
N SER A 813 -27.81 -21.71 -21.18
CA SER A 813 -29.02 -21.60 -22.01
C SER A 813 -28.98 -20.44 -23.01
N ASN A 814 -28.24 -19.35 -22.74
CA ASN A 814 -28.02 -18.26 -23.69
C ASN A 814 -27.03 -18.66 -24.80
N VAL A 815 -25.97 -19.39 -24.45
CA VAL A 815 -25.04 -20.01 -25.41
C VAL A 815 -25.82 -20.90 -26.39
N SER A 816 -26.66 -21.78 -25.87
CA SER A 816 -27.53 -22.68 -26.64
C SER A 816 -28.53 -21.93 -27.54
N LEU A 817 -29.25 -20.94 -27.00
CA LEU A 817 -30.19 -20.12 -27.78
C LEU A 817 -29.49 -19.41 -28.95
N ILE A 818 -28.29 -18.88 -28.77
CA ILE A 818 -27.53 -18.24 -29.85
C ILE A 818 -26.99 -19.27 -30.86
N GLN A 819 -26.58 -20.46 -30.41
CA GLN A 819 -26.20 -21.56 -31.32
C GLN A 819 -27.36 -22.01 -32.22
N HIS A 820 -28.59 -22.07 -31.70
CA HIS A 820 -29.76 -22.54 -32.42
C HIS A 820 -30.51 -21.46 -33.22
N MET A 821 -30.64 -20.25 -32.69
CA MET A 821 -31.39 -19.16 -33.33
C MET A 821 -30.51 -18.32 -34.26
N GLY A 822 -29.19 -18.25 -34.03
CA GLY A 822 -28.27 -17.49 -34.89
C GLY A 822 -28.38 -17.81 -36.39
N PRO A 823 -28.49 -19.08 -36.82
CA PRO A 823 -28.75 -19.44 -38.22
C PRO A 823 -30.08 -18.95 -38.82
N LEU A 824 -31.04 -18.50 -38.00
CA LEU A 824 -32.38 -18.04 -38.40
C LEU A 824 -32.52 -16.51 -38.39
N MET A 825 -31.48 -15.80 -37.92
CA MET A 825 -31.50 -14.36 -37.80
C MET A 825 -31.05 -13.67 -39.09
N ARG A 826 -31.65 -12.53 -39.38
CA ARG A 826 -31.25 -11.66 -40.49
C ARG A 826 -29.92 -10.95 -40.18
N GLU A 827 -29.20 -10.57 -41.24
CA GLU A 827 -27.97 -9.79 -41.14
C GLU A 827 -28.22 -8.47 -40.37
N GLY A 828 -27.32 -8.14 -39.43
CA GLY A 828 -27.47 -7.00 -38.53
C GLY A 828 -28.39 -7.24 -37.31
N GLY A 829 -28.99 -8.44 -37.22
CA GLY A 829 -29.85 -8.87 -36.13
C GLY A 829 -29.19 -8.81 -34.75
N ALA A 830 -30.00 -8.76 -33.70
CA ALA A 830 -29.56 -8.49 -32.33
C ALA A 830 -30.02 -9.54 -31.32
N CYS A 831 -29.07 -10.09 -30.57
CA CYS A 831 -29.28 -10.89 -29.38
C CYS A 831 -29.03 -10.02 -28.13
N LEU A 832 -29.94 -10.08 -27.16
CA LEU A 832 -29.86 -9.31 -25.92
C LEU A 832 -30.18 -10.21 -24.71
N SER A 833 -29.31 -10.27 -23.70
CA SER A 833 -29.58 -10.98 -22.45
C SER A 833 -29.68 -10.07 -21.21
N LEU A 834 -30.25 -10.57 -20.11
CA LEU A 834 -30.34 -9.84 -18.84
C LEU A 834 -29.47 -10.45 -17.73
N THR A 835 -28.61 -9.62 -17.14
CA THR A 835 -27.73 -9.94 -16.01
C THR A 835 -28.00 -9.01 -14.81
N TYR A 836 -27.21 -9.16 -13.74
CA TYR A 836 -27.29 -8.36 -12.52
C TYR A 836 -25.92 -8.24 -11.85
N LEU A 837 -25.67 -7.09 -11.21
CA LEU A 837 -24.39 -6.67 -10.59
C LEU A 837 -23.75 -7.70 -9.61
N ALA A 838 -24.51 -8.68 -9.12
CA ALA A 838 -23.97 -9.83 -8.38
C ALA A 838 -23.00 -10.72 -9.19
N ALA A 839 -22.89 -10.52 -10.50
CA ALA A 839 -21.84 -11.06 -11.35
C ALA A 839 -20.45 -10.50 -11.04
N GLU A 840 -20.38 -9.19 -10.73
CA GLU A 840 -19.14 -8.43 -10.59
C GLU A 840 -18.76 -8.22 -9.12
N ARG A 841 -19.75 -8.15 -8.22
CA ARG A 841 -19.59 -7.78 -6.82
C ARG A 841 -20.33 -8.73 -5.88
N ALA A 842 -19.80 -8.87 -4.67
CA ALA A 842 -20.47 -9.65 -3.63
C ALA A 842 -21.79 -8.97 -3.21
N VAL A 843 -22.92 -9.64 -3.46
CA VAL A 843 -24.25 -9.22 -2.99
C VAL A 843 -24.73 -10.24 -1.94
N PRO A 844 -24.68 -9.93 -0.63
CA PRO A 844 -25.16 -10.83 0.41
C PRO A 844 -26.61 -11.27 0.18
N GLY A 845 -26.90 -12.55 0.44
CA GLY A 845 -28.22 -13.16 0.17
C GLY A 845 -28.47 -13.59 -1.28
N TYR A 846 -27.60 -13.25 -2.23
CA TYR A 846 -27.69 -13.73 -3.63
C TYR A 846 -26.98 -15.09 -3.79
N GLY A 847 -27.61 -16.14 -3.26
CA GLY A 847 -27.03 -17.46 -3.01
C GLY A 847 -27.15 -18.49 -4.16
N GLY A 848 -26.93 -19.76 -3.81
CA GLY A 848 -27.12 -20.95 -4.67
C GLY A 848 -26.28 -21.01 -5.95
N GLY A 849 -25.21 -20.22 -6.05
CA GLY A 849 -24.38 -20.10 -7.26
C GLY A 849 -24.92 -19.12 -8.31
N MET A 850 -26.01 -18.39 -8.05
CA MET A 850 -26.59 -17.46 -9.04
C MET A 850 -25.67 -16.28 -9.39
N SER A 851 -24.89 -15.79 -8.44
CA SER A 851 -23.84 -14.78 -8.69
C SER A 851 -22.81 -15.29 -9.71
N SER A 852 -22.30 -16.51 -9.51
CA SER A 852 -21.40 -17.17 -10.46
C SER A 852 -22.06 -17.43 -11.82
N ALA A 853 -23.35 -17.77 -11.86
CA ALA A 853 -24.08 -17.92 -13.12
C ALA A 853 -24.18 -16.60 -13.90
N LYS A 854 -24.41 -15.47 -13.23
CA LYS A 854 -24.42 -14.16 -13.89
C LYS A 854 -23.00 -13.70 -14.30
N ALA A 855 -21.97 -13.99 -13.51
CA ALA A 855 -20.57 -13.80 -13.89
C ALA A 855 -20.19 -14.61 -15.15
N ALA A 856 -20.65 -15.87 -15.24
CA ALA A 856 -20.47 -16.70 -16.43
C ALA A 856 -21.19 -16.10 -17.64
N LEU A 857 -22.48 -15.73 -17.52
CA LEU A 857 -23.27 -15.12 -18.60
C LEU A 857 -22.57 -13.87 -19.18
N GLU A 858 -22.07 -12.96 -18.34
CA GLU A 858 -21.36 -11.76 -18.80
C GLU A 858 -19.99 -12.06 -19.41
N SER A 859 -19.30 -13.09 -18.94
CA SER A 859 -18.06 -13.56 -19.55
C SER A 859 -18.33 -14.14 -20.94
N ASP A 860 -19.34 -14.99 -21.05
CA ASP A 860 -19.74 -15.65 -22.29
C ASP A 860 -20.26 -14.64 -23.32
N THR A 861 -20.98 -13.58 -22.92
CA THR A 861 -21.43 -12.50 -23.82
C THR A 861 -20.31 -11.94 -24.69
N ARG A 862 -19.11 -11.75 -24.13
CA ARG A 862 -17.95 -11.21 -24.89
C ARG A 862 -17.45 -12.19 -25.94
N ILE A 863 -17.40 -13.48 -25.62
CA ILE A 863 -16.96 -14.53 -26.55
C ILE A 863 -18.04 -14.78 -27.61
N LEU A 864 -19.31 -14.87 -27.20
CA LEU A 864 -20.46 -15.04 -28.11
C LEU A 864 -20.59 -13.87 -29.08
N ALA A 865 -20.34 -12.63 -28.67
CA ALA A 865 -20.33 -11.47 -29.56
C ALA A 865 -19.23 -11.57 -30.64
N PHE A 866 -18.05 -12.06 -30.27
CA PHE A 866 -16.96 -12.30 -31.22
C PHE A 866 -17.29 -13.44 -32.18
N GLU A 867 -17.79 -14.57 -31.67
CA GLU A 867 -18.08 -15.77 -32.47
C GLU A 867 -19.31 -15.59 -33.36
N ALA A 868 -20.47 -15.19 -32.81
CA ALA A 868 -21.70 -14.96 -33.55
C ALA A 868 -21.58 -13.75 -34.51
N GLY A 869 -20.87 -12.70 -34.09
CA GLY A 869 -20.58 -11.54 -34.94
C GLY A 869 -19.75 -11.92 -36.17
N ARG A 870 -18.68 -12.72 -36.00
CA ARG A 870 -17.87 -13.20 -37.13
C ARG A 870 -18.55 -14.26 -37.98
N LYS A 871 -19.45 -15.06 -37.41
CA LYS A 871 -20.10 -16.18 -38.10
C LYS A 871 -21.37 -15.77 -38.86
N TRP A 872 -22.11 -14.80 -38.35
CA TRP A 872 -23.46 -14.44 -38.83
C TRP A 872 -23.73 -12.93 -38.89
N GLY A 873 -22.80 -12.06 -38.49
CA GLY A 873 -23.05 -10.60 -38.42
C GLY A 873 -24.01 -10.19 -37.30
N ILE A 874 -24.22 -11.05 -36.31
CA ILE A 874 -25.16 -10.85 -35.20
C ILE A 874 -24.48 -10.10 -34.06
N ARG A 875 -25.17 -9.09 -33.51
CA ARG A 875 -24.71 -8.36 -32.33
C ARG A 875 -25.22 -9.06 -31.08
N VAL A 876 -24.35 -9.31 -30.10
CA VAL A 876 -24.71 -9.97 -28.83
C VAL A 876 -24.36 -9.02 -27.69
N ASN A 877 -25.36 -8.56 -26.94
CA ASN A 877 -25.17 -7.66 -25.81
C ASN A 877 -25.93 -8.17 -24.58
N THR A 878 -25.64 -7.59 -23.43
CA THR A 878 -26.30 -7.89 -22.16
C THR A 878 -26.63 -6.59 -21.44
N ILE A 879 -27.77 -6.54 -20.76
CA ILE A 879 -28.11 -5.43 -19.85
C ILE A 879 -27.98 -5.92 -18.41
N SER A 880 -27.16 -5.23 -17.61
CA SER A 880 -27.11 -5.40 -16.15
C SER A 880 -28.15 -4.46 -15.53
N ALA A 881 -29.36 -4.96 -15.33
CA ALA A 881 -30.48 -4.15 -14.88
C ALA A 881 -30.48 -4.00 -13.35
N GLY A 882 -30.88 -2.82 -12.86
CA GLY A 882 -31.20 -2.62 -11.44
C GLY A 882 -32.37 -3.50 -10.98
N PRO A 883 -32.60 -3.61 -9.66
CA PRO A 883 -33.68 -4.43 -9.12
C PRO A 883 -35.06 -3.90 -9.59
N LEU A 884 -35.90 -4.80 -10.11
CA LEU A 884 -37.27 -4.52 -10.54
C LEU A 884 -38.27 -5.40 -9.80
N ALA A 885 -39.41 -4.81 -9.43
CA ALA A 885 -40.50 -5.53 -8.78
C ALA A 885 -41.15 -6.50 -9.78
N SER A 886 -40.82 -7.78 -9.67
CA SER A 886 -41.39 -8.84 -10.51
C SER A 886 -41.75 -10.08 -9.70
N ARG A 887 -42.66 -10.90 -10.27
CA ARG A 887 -43.07 -12.16 -9.64
C ARG A 887 -41.89 -13.11 -9.41
N ALA A 888 -40.90 -13.11 -10.31
CA ALA A 888 -39.68 -13.92 -10.17
C ALA A 888 -38.75 -13.39 -9.07
N ALA A 889 -38.49 -12.07 -9.05
CA ALA A 889 -37.58 -11.46 -8.07
C ALA A 889 -38.08 -11.58 -6.61
N SER A 890 -39.38 -11.81 -6.40
CA SER A 890 -39.95 -12.07 -5.07
C SER A 890 -39.35 -13.31 -4.36
N ALA A 891 -38.78 -14.27 -5.10
CA ALA A 891 -38.17 -15.48 -4.54
C ALA A 891 -36.94 -15.21 -3.64
N ILE A 892 -36.27 -14.06 -3.83
CA ILE A 892 -35.11 -13.59 -3.05
C ILE A 892 -35.53 -13.13 -1.64
N GLY A 893 -36.81 -12.80 -1.43
CA GLY A 893 -37.39 -12.49 -0.12
C GLY A 893 -37.26 -11.03 0.35
N PHE A 894 -36.25 -10.28 -0.09
CA PHE A 894 -36.01 -8.88 0.34
C PHE A 894 -35.93 -7.86 -0.81
N ILE A 895 -36.42 -8.20 -2.01
CA ILE A 895 -36.30 -7.36 -3.22
C ILE A 895 -36.84 -5.91 -3.05
N GLY A 896 -37.92 -5.71 -2.29
CA GLY A 896 -38.47 -4.36 -2.07
C GLY A 896 -37.50 -3.44 -1.29
N GLN A 897 -36.75 -4.01 -0.35
CA GLN A 897 -35.70 -3.28 0.38
C GLN A 897 -34.52 -2.96 -0.53
N MET A 898 -34.19 -3.86 -1.47
CA MET A 898 -33.15 -3.57 -2.48
C MET A 898 -33.54 -2.44 -3.43
N ILE A 899 -34.79 -2.39 -3.90
CA ILE A 899 -35.26 -1.31 -4.79
C ILE A 899 -35.15 0.05 -4.08
N GLU A 900 -35.62 0.12 -2.84
CA GLU A 900 -35.54 1.36 -2.05
C GLU A 900 -34.09 1.72 -1.70
N TYR A 901 -33.24 0.75 -1.38
CA TYR A 901 -31.81 0.98 -1.15
C TYR A 901 -31.09 1.48 -2.40
N TYR A 902 -31.36 0.90 -3.57
CA TYR A 902 -30.83 1.38 -4.85
C TYR A 902 -31.31 2.80 -5.12
N ARG A 903 -32.61 3.09 -4.98
CA ARG A 903 -33.18 4.43 -5.14
C ARG A 903 -32.52 5.48 -4.24
N GLN A 904 -32.09 5.11 -3.04
CA GLN A 904 -31.41 6.00 -2.10
C GLN A 904 -29.90 6.17 -2.36
N ASN A 905 -29.25 5.22 -3.03
CA ASN A 905 -27.78 5.17 -3.16
C ASN A 905 -27.27 5.23 -4.60
N THR A 906 -28.16 5.38 -5.58
CA THR A 906 -27.84 5.60 -6.99
C THR A 906 -27.48 7.07 -7.25
N PRO A 907 -26.57 7.36 -8.20
CA PRO A 907 -26.33 8.73 -8.68
C PRO A 907 -27.60 9.44 -9.18
N ILE A 908 -28.56 8.71 -9.75
CA ILE A 908 -29.89 9.20 -10.10
C ILE A 908 -30.89 8.59 -9.10
N PRO A 909 -31.38 9.33 -8.09
CA PRO A 909 -32.05 8.76 -6.90
C PRO A 909 -33.54 8.37 -7.14
N GLU A 910 -33.79 7.65 -8.21
CA GLU A 910 -35.10 7.23 -8.70
C GLU A 910 -35.19 5.70 -8.80
N ALA A 911 -36.42 5.16 -8.71
CA ALA A 911 -36.65 3.75 -9.00
C ALA A 911 -36.54 3.51 -10.52
N LEU A 912 -35.93 2.40 -10.91
CA LEU A 912 -35.85 1.99 -12.31
C LEU A 912 -37.24 1.59 -12.85
N THR A 913 -37.59 2.04 -14.06
CA THR A 913 -38.85 1.67 -14.72
C THR A 913 -38.65 0.63 -15.83
N ALA A 914 -39.71 -0.12 -16.14
CA ALA A 914 -39.69 -1.08 -17.25
C ALA A 914 -39.60 -0.38 -18.62
N TRP A 915 -40.07 0.86 -18.75
CA TRP A 915 -39.99 1.64 -19.99
C TRP A 915 -38.53 1.95 -20.34
N GLU A 916 -37.70 2.35 -19.38
CA GLU A 916 -36.28 2.66 -19.60
C GLU A 916 -35.45 1.44 -20.05
N VAL A 917 -35.73 0.27 -19.47
CA VAL A 917 -35.12 -1.00 -19.91
C VAL A 917 -35.63 -1.36 -21.32
N GLY A 918 -36.91 -1.15 -21.60
CA GLY A 918 -37.54 -1.42 -22.90
C GLY A 918 -37.05 -0.51 -24.02
N THR A 919 -36.88 0.79 -23.78
CA THR A 919 -36.33 1.73 -24.77
C THR A 919 -34.84 1.49 -25.02
N THR A 920 -34.07 1.13 -23.98
CA THR A 920 -32.67 0.71 -24.15
C THR A 920 -32.56 -0.57 -24.98
N ALA A 921 -33.43 -1.56 -24.73
CA ALA A 921 -33.51 -2.76 -25.55
C ALA A 921 -33.90 -2.44 -27.00
N ALA A 922 -34.92 -1.59 -27.23
CA ALA A 922 -35.31 -1.16 -28.57
C ALA A 922 -34.18 -0.43 -29.30
N PHE A 923 -33.43 0.45 -28.62
CA PHE A 923 -32.25 1.12 -29.16
C PHE A 923 -31.17 0.11 -29.57
N LEU A 924 -30.74 -0.76 -28.65
CA LEU A 924 -29.70 -1.78 -28.89
C LEU A 924 -30.10 -2.73 -30.03
N CYS A 925 -31.38 -3.10 -30.13
CA CYS A 925 -31.87 -3.97 -31.19
C CYS A 925 -32.04 -3.24 -32.54
N SER A 926 -32.33 -1.93 -32.54
CA SER A 926 -32.46 -1.14 -33.77
C SER A 926 -31.13 -0.92 -34.50
N ALA A 927 -31.22 -0.35 -35.71
CA ALA A 927 -30.05 0.11 -36.47
C ALA A 927 -29.22 1.20 -35.76
N LEU A 928 -29.81 1.93 -34.80
CA LEU A 928 -29.12 2.98 -34.05
C LEU A 928 -28.03 2.40 -33.11
N GLY A 929 -28.22 1.17 -32.63
CA GLY A 929 -27.22 0.45 -31.82
C GLY A 929 -26.19 -0.34 -32.64
N SER A 930 -26.14 -0.18 -33.97
CA SER A 930 -25.39 -1.07 -34.89
C SER A 930 -23.90 -1.21 -34.62
N GLY A 931 -23.25 -0.23 -33.98
CA GLY A 931 -21.84 -0.30 -33.59
C GLY A 931 -21.55 -1.04 -32.28
N ILE A 932 -22.57 -1.49 -31.54
CA ILE A 932 -22.44 -2.02 -30.16
C ILE A 932 -22.64 -3.54 -30.15
N THR A 933 -21.60 -4.27 -29.74
CA THR A 933 -21.62 -5.74 -29.54
C THR A 933 -20.61 -6.14 -28.46
N GLY A 934 -20.87 -7.22 -27.72
CA GLY A 934 -20.05 -7.72 -26.62
C GLY A 934 -20.13 -6.92 -25.33
N ALA A 935 -21.04 -5.94 -25.25
CA ALA A 935 -21.15 -5.03 -24.11
C ALA A 935 -22.12 -5.55 -23.05
N THR A 936 -21.72 -5.43 -21.78
CA THR A 936 -22.64 -5.37 -20.65
C THR A 936 -22.97 -3.89 -20.42
N ILE A 937 -24.24 -3.51 -20.60
CA ILE A 937 -24.73 -2.14 -20.38
C ILE A 937 -25.49 -2.10 -19.05
N HIS A 938 -24.99 -1.35 -18.08
CA HIS A 938 -25.68 -1.16 -16.81
C HIS A 938 -26.86 -0.20 -16.97
N VAL A 939 -28.05 -0.68 -16.61
CA VAL A 939 -29.30 0.09 -16.61
C VAL A 939 -29.87 -0.01 -15.20
N ASP A 940 -29.18 0.67 -14.27
CA ASP A 940 -29.38 0.57 -12.82
C ASP A 940 -29.38 1.94 -12.13
N LYS A 941 -29.67 3.01 -12.90
CA LYS A 941 -29.59 4.43 -12.47
C LYS A 941 -28.19 4.85 -11.96
N GLY A 942 -27.14 4.08 -12.30
CA GLY A 942 -25.74 4.38 -12.01
C GLY A 942 -25.18 3.68 -10.77
N TYR A 943 -25.91 2.75 -10.14
CA TYR A 943 -25.49 2.12 -8.87
C TYR A 943 -24.13 1.40 -8.98
N HIS A 944 -23.88 0.71 -10.08
CA HIS A 944 -22.62 0.02 -10.38
C HIS A 944 -21.36 0.90 -10.26
N ALA A 945 -21.48 2.22 -10.48
CA ALA A 945 -20.37 3.16 -10.38
C ALA A 945 -20.00 3.52 -8.92
N MET A 946 -20.87 3.24 -7.95
CA MET A 946 -20.70 3.65 -6.55
C MET A 946 -19.73 2.74 -5.79
N ALA A 947 -18.97 3.31 -4.84
CA ALA A 947 -18.01 2.59 -4.00
C ALA A 947 -18.41 2.57 -2.50
N ILE A 948 -19.10 3.61 -2.04
CA ILE A 948 -19.68 3.74 -0.69
C ILE A 948 -21.14 4.20 -0.81
N PRO A 949 -21.98 4.02 0.24
CA PRO A 949 -23.32 4.60 0.30
C PRO A 949 -23.32 6.11 0.05
N ALA A 950 -24.41 6.64 -0.49
CA ALA A 950 -24.51 8.06 -0.86
C ALA A 950 -24.52 9.00 0.37
N ASP A 951 -25.02 8.52 1.51
CA ASP A 951 -24.95 9.22 2.80
C ASP A 951 -23.56 9.06 3.45
N VAL A 952 -22.60 9.85 2.96
CA VAL A 952 -21.22 9.87 3.46
C VAL A 952 -21.12 10.55 4.84
N GLU A 953 -22.04 11.47 5.18
CA GLU A 953 -22.05 12.15 6.48
C GLU A 953 -22.35 11.17 7.62
N SER A 954 -23.24 10.21 7.42
CA SER A 954 -23.50 9.12 8.40
C SER A 954 -22.26 8.28 8.73
N ILE A 955 -21.28 8.26 7.82
CA ILE A 955 -20.01 7.52 7.93
C ILE A 955 -18.93 8.39 8.60
N LEU A 956 -18.76 9.64 8.14
CA LEU A 956 -17.68 10.53 8.60
C LEU A 956 -17.99 11.33 9.88
N GLY A 957 -19.27 11.60 10.17
CA GLY A 957 -19.72 12.45 11.28
C GLY A 957 -19.43 11.94 12.70
N LYS A 958 -18.70 10.83 12.85
CA LYS A 958 -18.29 10.24 14.14
C LYS A 958 -16.87 10.62 14.60
N VAL A 959 -16.10 11.34 13.78
CA VAL A 959 -14.65 11.51 14.00
C VAL A 959 -14.28 12.87 14.65
N THR A 960 -15.09 13.92 14.50
CA THR A 960 -14.71 15.31 14.84
C THR A 960 -15.25 15.80 16.20
N ALA A 961 -15.20 14.96 17.24
CA ALA A 961 -15.71 15.30 18.57
C ALA A 961 -14.75 14.87 19.70
N THR A 962 -13.53 15.42 19.72
CA THR A 962 -12.65 15.42 20.91
C THR A 962 -11.51 16.43 20.78
N GLU A 963 -11.69 17.62 21.36
CA GLU A 963 -10.68 18.43 22.07
C GLU A 963 -11.37 19.58 22.84
#